data_AF-A0A2G4DSF9-F1
#
_entry.id   AF-A0A2G4DSF9-F1
#
_cell.length_a   1.000
_cell.length_b   1.000
_cell.length_c   1.000
_cell.angle_alpha   90.00
_cell.angle_beta   90.00
_cell.angle_gamma   90.00
#
_symmetry.space_group_name_H-M   'P 1'
#
loop_
_entity.id
_entity.type
_entity.pdbx_description
1 polymer ?
#
loop_
_entity_poly.entity_id
_entity_poly.type
_entity_poly.pdbx_seq_one_letter_code
_entity_poly.pdbx_strand_id
1 'polypeptide(L)'
;MAFFTAASKSDFQHQLRAALAQHISEQALPQVALFAEQFFGIISLDELTQRRLSDLAGCTLSAWRLLERFEHGTPQVRVYNPDYERHGWQSTHTAVEVLHHDLPFLVDSVRTELNRRGYSIHTLQTTVLSVRRDEKGQLLELLPKGTSGDGVLQESLMYLEIDRCANAAELNVLARELEQVLGEVRVAVEDFEPMKAKLHELLAGIDATEYNIDPEEKSEVKVFLEWLVNNHFTFLGYEEFTVSSEGEGGQLNYDPSSFLGLTKLLRAGLTAEDLHIEGYAVNYLQEPTLLSFAKAAHPSRVHRPAYPDYVSIRQIDADGKVIKESRFMGLYTSSVYGESVRAIPYIRRKVAEVERRSGFDAKAHLGKELAQVVEVLPRDDLFQTPVDELFTTVMSIVQIQERNKIRVFLRKDPYGRFCYCLAYVPRDVYSTEVRQKIQQVLMDRLKATDCEFWTFFSESVLARVQLILRVDPKVTLDIDPQQLENEVIQACRSWKDDYASLVIESFGEAQGTNVLADFPKGFPAGYRERFAAHSAVVDMQHVLSLSEANPLVMSFYQPLSGDKAQLHCKLYHADTPLALSDVLPILENLGLRVLGEFPYRLRHTNGREFWIHDFAFTYGEGLKLDLQQLNDTLQDAFVHIVRGEAENDAFNRLVLTAGLPWRDVALLRAYARYLKQIRLGFDLGYIASTLNNHADIARELTRLFKTRFYLARKLSGGDLDDMQQRLEQAILTALDGVQVLNEDRILRRYLDLIKATMRTNFYQTDANGQSKSYFSFKFNPRLIPELPKPVPKFEIFVYSPRVEGVHLRFGNVARGGLRWSDREEDFRTEVLGLVKAQQVKNSVIVPVGAKGGFLPRRLPTTGTRDEIQAEAIACYRLFISGLLDITDNLKEGALVPPANVVRHDDDDPYLVVAADKGTATFSDIANGIAIDYGFWLGDAFASGGSAGYDHKKMGITAKGAWVGVQRHFRERGINVQQDSISVIGVGDMAGDVFGNGLLMSDKLQLVAAFNHLHIFIDPNPDPASSFAERQRLFDLPRSAWTDYDTSLMSAGGGIFPRSAKSIAITPQMKARFDITADKLTPTELMHALLKAPVDLLWNGGIGTYVKASTETHADVGDKANDALRVNGNQLRCKVVGE
;
A
#
# COMPACT_ATOMS: atom_id res chain seq x y z
N MET A 1 28.04 -19.24 -37.07
CA MET A 1 29.23 -18.36 -37.01
C MET A 1 29.66 -18.29 -35.56
N ALA A 2 30.70 -19.02 -35.20
CA ALA A 2 31.06 -19.28 -33.81
C ALA A 2 32.13 -18.29 -33.33
N PHE A 3 32.04 -17.87 -32.07
CA PHE A 3 33.17 -17.31 -31.34
C PHE A 3 34.29 -18.36 -31.27
N PHE A 4 35.55 -17.94 -31.31
CA PHE A 4 36.67 -18.87 -31.23
C PHE A 4 37.03 -19.12 -29.77
N THR A 5 37.59 -20.29 -29.47
CA THR A 5 38.15 -20.62 -28.16
C THR A 5 39.66 -20.73 -28.29
N ALA A 6 40.40 -20.12 -27.39
CA ALA A 6 41.84 -20.26 -27.29
C ALA A 6 42.22 -20.58 -25.84
N ALA A 7 43.08 -21.60 -25.65
CA ALA A 7 43.52 -22.04 -24.32
C ALA A 7 44.59 -21.12 -23.71
N SER A 8 45.24 -20.29 -24.53
CA SER A 8 46.26 -19.33 -24.10
C SER A 8 46.40 -18.20 -25.13
N LYS A 9 47.10 -17.11 -24.78
CA LYS A 9 47.48 -16.07 -25.75
C LYS A 9 48.31 -16.63 -26.92
N SER A 10 49.15 -17.63 -26.68
CA SER A 10 49.94 -18.27 -27.74
C SER A 10 49.06 -19.05 -28.72
N ASP A 11 48.03 -19.73 -28.21
CA ASP A 11 47.04 -20.44 -29.04
C ASP A 11 46.22 -19.45 -29.89
N PHE A 12 45.77 -18.34 -29.28
CA PHE A 12 45.14 -17.25 -30.02
C PHE A 12 46.02 -16.71 -31.15
N GLN A 13 47.29 -16.40 -30.87
CA GLN A 13 48.22 -15.89 -31.89
C GLN A 13 48.42 -16.90 -33.04
N HIS A 14 48.47 -18.19 -32.74
CA HIS A 14 48.55 -19.24 -33.76
C HIS A 14 47.29 -19.29 -34.63
N GLN A 15 46.10 -19.23 -34.03
CA GLN A 15 44.82 -19.22 -34.75
C GLN A 15 44.66 -17.95 -35.59
N LEU A 16 45.03 -16.78 -35.06
CA LEU A 16 44.98 -15.51 -35.78
C LEU A 16 45.96 -15.50 -36.96
N ARG A 17 47.19 -16.00 -36.78
CA ARG A 17 48.17 -16.13 -37.87
C ARG A 17 47.64 -17.02 -39.01
N ALA A 18 46.96 -18.12 -38.68
CA ALA A 18 46.35 -18.99 -39.67
C ALA A 18 45.21 -18.29 -40.44
N ALA A 19 44.41 -17.45 -39.77
CA ALA A 19 43.38 -16.64 -40.42
C ALA A 19 43.98 -15.55 -41.33
N LEU A 20 45.03 -14.86 -40.87
CA LEU A 20 45.73 -13.81 -41.64
C LEU A 20 46.37 -14.39 -42.92
N ALA A 21 46.95 -15.59 -42.86
CA ALA A 21 47.58 -16.26 -44.01
C ALA A 21 46.63 -16.48 -45.21
N GLN A 22 45.31 -16.42 -45.02
CA GLN A 22 44.33 -16.51 -46.10
C GLN A 22 44.18 -15.21 -46.90
N HIS A 23 44.67 -14.09 -46.38
CA HIS A 23 44.43 -12.74 -46.90
C HIS A 23 45.70 -11.99 -47.34
N ILE A 24 46.90 -12.47 -46.99
CA ILE A 24 48.18 -11.82 -47.30
C ILE A 24 49.18 -12.81 -47.92
N SER A 25 50.20 -12.29 -48.62
CA SER A 25 51.24 -13.12 -49.25
C SER A 25 52.16 -13.78 -48.22
N GLU A 26 52.76 -14.92 -48.59
CA GLU A 26 53.74 -15.61 -47.75
C GLU A 26 54.94 -14.73 -47.35
N GLN A 27 55.30 -13.76 -48.20
CA GLN A 27 56.38 -12.80 -47.93
C GLN A 27 56.01 -11.76 -46.86
N ALA A 28 54.75 -11.31 -46.82
CA ALA A 28 54.28 -10.31 -45.85
C ALA A 28 53.87 -10.93 -44.50
N LEU A 29 53.48 -12.21 -44.49
CA LEU A 29 52.96 -12.91 -43.31
C LEU A 29 53.85 -12.81 -42.05
N PRO A 30 55.19 -12.93 -42.11
CA PRO A 30 56.03 -12.80 -40.91
C PRO A 30 55.93 -11.40 -40.26
N GLN A 31 55.88 -10.34 -41.07
CA GLN A 31 55.82 -8.95 -40.61
C GLN A 31 54.44 -8.63 -40.03
N VAL A 32 53.36 -9.06 -40.70
CA VAL A 32 51.99 -8.88 -40.20
C VAL A 32 51.73 -9.73 -38.93
N ALA A 33 52.32 -10.93 -38.83
CA ALA A 33 52.23 -11.74 -37.62
C ALA A 33 52.95 -11.09 -36.42
N LEU A 34 54.15 -10.53 -36.64
CA LEU A 34 54.86 -9.76 -35.63
C LEU A 34 54.04 -8.52 -35.21
N PHE A 35 53.41 -7.85 -36.16
CA PHE A 35 52.50 -6.75 -35.87
C PHE A 35 51.32 -7.19 -35.02
N ALA A 36 50.63 -8.27 -35.39
CA ALA A 36 49.49 -8.80 -34.64
C ALA A 36 49.84 -9.18 -33.20
N GLU A 37 51.05 -9.73 -32.99
CA GLU A 37 51.59 -10.02 -31.67
C GLU A 37 51.76 -8.75 -30.83
N GLN A 38 52.35 -7.70 -31.43
CA GLN A 38 52.55 -6.42 -30.76
C GLN A 38 51.23 -5.66 -30.52
N PHE A 39 50.30 -5.72 -31.48
CA PHE A 39 49.01 -5.02 -31.48
C PHE A 39 48.08 -5.55 -30.38
N PHE A 40 47.98 -6.88 -30.24
CA PHE A 40 47.17 -7.52 -29.20
C PHE A 40 47.93 -7.83 -27.89
N GLY A 41 49.19 -7.41 -27.78
CA GLY A 41 50.08 -7.82 -26.68
C GLY A 41 49.53 -7.51 -25.28
N ILE A 42 48.90 -6.35 -25.10
CA ILE A 42 48.39 -5.89 -23.79
C ILE A 42 46.97 -6.38 -23.48
N ILE A 43 46.19 -6.79 -24.48
CA ILE A 43 44.77 -7.16 -24.30
C ILE A 43 44.65 -8.52 -23.60
N SER A 44 43.66 -8.68 -22.73
CA SER A 44 43.40 -9.96 -22.08
C SER A 44 42.85 -11.01 -23.05
N LEU A 45 43.09 -12.29 -22.77
CA LEU A 45 42.50 -13.37 -23.58
C LEU A 45 40.97 -13.38 -23.51
N ASP A 46 40.42 -13.01 -22.34
CA ASP A 46 38.98 -12.96 -22.09
C ASP A 46 38.28 -11.93 -22.99
N GLU A 47 38.89 -10.77 -23.23
CA GLU A 47 38.35 -9.77 -24.15
C GLU A 47 38.45 -10.23 -25.62
N LEU A 48 39.56 -10.86 -26.00
CA LEU A 48 39.77 -11.35 -27.37
C LEU A 48 38.77 -12.45 -27.75
N THR A 49 38.49 -13.39 -26.84
CA THR A 49 37.58 -14.52 -27.09
C THR A 49 36.10 -14.11 -27.18
N GLN A 50 35.74 -12.90 -26.74
CA GLN A 50 34.41 -12.33 -26.93
C GLN A 50 34.19 -11.80 -28.36
N ARG A 51 35.20 -11.90 -29.23
CA ARG A 51 35.14 -11.41 -30.62
C ARG A 51 35.24 -12.56 -31.61
N ARG A 52 34.78 -12.33 -32.83
CA ARG A 52 34.95 -13.30 -33.92
C ARG A 52 36.38 -13.20 -34.43
N LEU A 53 37.00 -14.35 -34.68
CA LEU A 53 38.37 -14.40 -35.21
C LEU A 53 38.49 -13.68 -36.57
N SER A 54 37.45 -13.75 -37.40
CA SER A 54 37.38 -13.00 -38.67
C SER A 54 37.41 -11.49 -38.48
N ASP A 55 36.73 -10.97 -37.45
CA ASP A 55 36.66 -9.53 -37.18
C ASP A 55 37.99 -9.05 -36.57
N LEU A 56 38.64 -9.89 -35.76
CA LEU A 56 40.00 -9.64 -35.25
C LEU A 56 41.05 -9.64 -36.37
N ALA A 57 40.96 -10.57 -37.33
CA ALA A 57 41.80 -10.56 -38.52
C ALA A 57 41.54 -9.30 -39.37
N GLY A 58 40.27 -8.93 -39.54
CA GLY A 58 39.86 -7.72 -40.25
C GLY A 58 40.41 -6.43 -39.64
N CYS A 59 40.28 -6.24 -38.33
CA CYS A 59 40.81 -5.06 -37.65
C CYS A 59 42.35 -5.01 -37.69
N THR A 60 43.02 -6.17 -37.58
CA THR A 60 44.48 -6.27 -37.72
C THR A 60 44.94 -5.81 -39.10
N LEU A 61 44.28 -6.29 -40.16
CA LEU A 61 44.61 -5.90 -41.53
C LEU A 61 44.29 -4.43 -41.82
N SER A 62 43.23 -3.88 -41.22
CA SER A 62 42.93 -2.45 -41.33
C SER A 62 44.02 -1.59 -40.70
N ALA A 63 44.40 -1.90 -39.47
CA ALA A 63 45.48 -1.19 -38.77
C ALA A 63 46.84 -1.36 -39.47
N TRP A 64 47.11 -2.55 -40.04
CA TRP A 64 48.30 -2.78 -40.86
C TRP A 64 48.34 -1.88 -42.10
N ARG A 65 47.22 -1.72 -42.83
CA ARG A 65 47.14 -0.80 -43.98
C ARG A 65 47.35 0.67 -43.60
N LEU A 66 46.98 1.06 -42.38
CA LEU A 66 47.32 2.39 -41.88
C LEU A 66 48.85 2.52 -41.68
N LEU A 67 49.50 1.46 -41.21
CA LEU A 67 50.95 1.43 -40.97
C LEU A 67 51.79 1.42 -42.27
N GLU A 68 51.28 0.87 -43.38
CA GLU A 68 52.02 0.74 -44.65
C GLU A 68 52.60 2.06 -45.17
N ARG A 69 51.91 3.19 -44.95
CA ARG A 69 52.39 4.52 -45.33
C ARG A 69 52.07 5.56 -44.27
N PHE A 70 53.11 6.14 -43.68
CA PHE A 70 52.99 7.19 -42.66
C PHE A 70 54.01 8.30 -42.90
N GLU A 71 53.53 9.54 -42.86
CA GLU A 71 54.36 10.75 -42.97
C GLU A 71 54.59 11.29 -41.55
N HIS A 72 55.81 11.13 -41.04
CA HIS A 72 56.15 11.26 -39.62
C HIS A 72 55.75 12.61 -38.97
N GLY A 73 55.66 13.68 -39.76
CA GLY A 73 55.32 15.03 -39.30
C GLY A 73 53.83 15.30 -39.06
N THR A 74 52.92 14.44 -39.54
CA THR A 74 51.46 14.66 -39.47
C THR A 74 50.74 13.46 -38.87
N PRO A 75 49.82 13.66 -37.91
CA PRO A 75 48.95 12.59 -37.43
C PRO A 75 48.12 12.01 -38.58
N GLN A 76 47.88 10.70 -38.56
CA GLN A 76 46.83 10.08 -39.37
C GLN A 76 45.72 9.57 -38.47
N VAL A 77 44.50 10.05 -38.71
CA VAL A 77 43.30 9.65 -37.96
C VAL A 77 42.28 9.07 -38.93
N ARG A 78 41.74 7.88 -38.62
CA ARG A 78 40.60 7.29 -39.34
C ARG A 78 39.48 6.98 -38.35
N VAL A 79 38.30 7.50 -38.64
CA VAL A 79 37.07 7.24 -37.86
C VAL A 79 36.02 6.71 -38.80
N TYR A 80 35.59 5.46 -38.61
CA TYR A 80 34.64 4.82 -39.52
C TYR A 80 33.83 3.72 -38.82
N ASN A 81 32.68 3.38 -39.41
CA ASN A 81 31.86 2.27 -38.97
C ASN A 81 32.22 1.03 -39.80
N PRO A 82 32.91 0.02 -39.25
CA PRO A 82 33.27 -1.16 -40.02
C PRO A 82 32.02 -1.92 -40.44
N ASP A 83 31.90 -2.16 -41.74
CA ASP A 83 30.83 -2.93 -42.36
C ASP A 83 31.43 -3.89 -43.39
N TYR A 84 30.83 -5.08 -43.49
CA TYR A 84 31.42 -6.18 -44.23
C TYR A 84 31.54 -5.89 -45.73
N GLU A 85 30.61 -5.13 -46.31
CA GLU A 85 30.59 -4.83 -47.75
C GLU A 85 31.72 -3.88 -48.15
N ARG A 86 31.96 -2.82 -47.37
CA ARG A 86 32.97 -1.81 -47.71
C ARG A 86 34.36 -2.13 -47.15
N HIS A 87 34.43 -2.79 -46.00
CA HIS A 87 35.67 -2.96 -45.26
C HIS A 87 36.17 -4.42 -45.21
N GLY A 88 35.33 -5.39 -45.57
CA GLY A 88 35.66 -6.83 -45.51
C GLY A 88 35.60 -7.42 -44.10
N TRP A 89 35.19 -6.63 -43.11
CA TRP A 89 34.96 -7.03 -41.73
C TRP A 89 33.91 -6.10 -41.09
N GLN A 90 33.37 -6.47 -39.94
CA GLN A 90 32.32 -5.67 -39.29
C GLN A 90 32.59 -5.53 -37.78
N SER A 91 32.12 -4.41 -37.23
CA SER A 91 31.97 -4.22 -35.79
C SER A 91 30.61 -3.58 -35.52
N THR A 92 30.05 -3.85 -34.35
CA THR A 92 28.87 -3.12 -33.83
C THR A 92 29.23 -1.69 -33.43
N HIS A 93 30.51 -1.37 -33.29
CA HIS A 93 31.06 -0.08 -32.83
C HIS A 93 31.63 0.76 -33.97
N THR A 94 31.95 2.03 -33.68
CA THR A 94 32.79 2.87 -34.55
C THR A 94 34.26 2.58 -34.23
N ALA A 95 35.08 2.33 -35.24
CA ALA A 95 36.52 2.18 -35.10
C ALA A 95 37.22 3.53 -35.26
N VAL A 96 38.13 3.83 -34.32
CA VAL A 96 39.03 4.99 -34.34
C VAL A 96 40.46 4.46 -34.40
N GLU A 97 41.14 4.72 -35.51
CA GLU A 97 42.54 4.37 -35.71
C GLU A 97 43.37 5.66 -35.72
N VAL A 98 44.42 5.73 -34.91
CA VAL A 98 45.34 6.87 -34.85
C VAL A 98 46.76 6.35 -35.01
N LEU A 99 47.50 6.89 -35.97
CA LEU A 99 48.94 6.69 -36.12
C LEU A 99 49.66 8.04 -35.98
N HIS A 100 50.61 8.09 -35.06
CA HIS A 100 51.39 9.29 -34.72
C HIS A 100 52.85 8.91 -34.47
N HIS A 101 53.80 9.83 -34.63
CA HIS A 101 55.13 9.63 -34.04
C HIS A 101 55.02 9.61 -32.50
N ASP A 102 55.84 8.81 -31.81
CA ASP A 102 55.65 8.65 -30.37
C ASP A 102 55.94 9.95 -29.59
N LEU A 103 54.94 10.44 -28.85
CA LEU A 103 55.02 11.62 -27.97
C LEU A 103 54.30 11.33 -26.65
N PRO A 104 54.67 12.00 -25.55
CA PRO A 104 53.88 12.02 -24.32
C PRO A 104 52.44 12.49 -24.57
N PHE A 105 51.52 12.05 -23.71
CA PHE A 105 50.11 12.49 -23.62
C PHE A 105 49.17 12.14 -24.77
N LEU A 106 49.64 11.51 -25.85
CA LEU A 106 48.78 11.21 -27.01
C LEU A 106 47.54 10.38 -26.64
N VAL A 107 47.75 9.24 -25.98
CA VAL A 107 46.67 8.31 -25.60
C VAL A 107 45.67 8.98 -24.65
N ASP A 108 46.16 9.65 -23.61
CA ASP A 108 45.29 10.28 -22.62
C ASP A 108 44.47 11.43 -23.22
N SER A 109 45.04 12.19 -24.16
CA SER A 109 44.36 13.30 -24.84
C SER A 109 43.26 12.79 -25.78
N VAL A 110 43.51 11.72 -26.54
CA VAL A 110 42.49 11.06 -27.39
C VAL A 110 41.34 10.52 -26.54
N ARG A 111 41.63 9.82 -25.44
CA ARG A 111 40.60 9.32 -24.52
C ARG A 111 39.79 10.45 -23.92
N THR A 112 40.45 11.54 -23.54
CA THR A 112 39.82 12.71 -22.94
C THR A 112 38.80 13.34 -23.90
N GLU A 113 39.18 13.53 -25.17
CA GLU A 113 38.29 14.12 -26.18
C GLU A 113 37.07 13.22 -26.47
N LEU A 114 37.26 11.90 -26.53
CA LEU A 114 36.16 10.94 -26.72
C LEU A 114 35.16 10.99 -25.57
N ASN A 115 35.65 10.92 -24.33
CA ASN A 115 34.80 10.99 -23.14
C ASN A 115 34.07 12.34 -23.05
N ARG A 116 34.74 13.46 -23.38
CA ARG A 116 34.14 14.81 -23.39
C ARG A 116 32.94 14.91 -24.33
N ARG A 117 32.97 14.16 -25.44
CA ARG A 117 31.87 14.08 -26.42
C ARG A 117 30.80 13.05 -26.07
N GLY A 118 30.94 12.38 -24.93
CA GLY A 118 29.97 11.38 -24.46
C GLY A 118 30.11 10.00 -25.09
N TYR A 119 31.22 9.72 -25.79
CA TYR A 119 31.47 8.39 -26.35
C TYR A 119 32.09 7.46 -25.30
N SER A 120 31.44 6.33 -25.05
CA SER A 120 32.01 5.24 -24.25
C SER A 120 33.08 4.50 -25.07
N ILE A 121 34.21 4.20 -24.45
CA ILE A 121 35.29 3.41 -25.06
C ILE A 121 35.10 1.93 -24.65
N HIS A 122 34.81 1.08 -25.63
CA HIS A 122 34.59 -0.37 -25.44
C HIS A 122 35.89 -1.17 -25.49
N THR A 123 36.78 -0.80 -26.42
CA THR A 123 38.12 -1.38 -26.54
C THR A 123 39.13 -0.26 -26.79
N LEU A 124 40.31 -0.36 -26.17
CA LEU A 124 41.45 0.53 -26.38
C LEU A 124 42.72 -0.30 -26.51
N GLN A 125 43.39 -0.18 -27.65
CA GLN A 125 44.66 -0.83 -27.93
C GLN A 125 45.68 0.25 -28.26
N THR A 126 46.83 0.20 -27.60
CA THR A 126 47.90 1.18 -27.83
C THR A 126 49.22 0.43 -27.87
N THR A 127 50.01 0.67 -28.91
CA THR A 127 51.34 0.08 -29.04
C THR A 127 52.31 1.06 -29.68
N VAL A 128 53.53 1.10 -29.16
CA VAL A 128 54.63 1.84 -29.77
C VAL A 128 55.42 0.86 -30.62
N LEU A 129 55.45 1.12 -31.91
CA LEU A 129 56.07 0.30 -32.94
C LEU A 129 57.42 0.89 -33.31
N SER A 130 58.45 0.05 -33.34
CA SER A 130 59.76 0.42 -33.86
C SER A 130 59.83 0.04 -35.34
N VAL A 131 60.00 1.01 -36.23
CA VAL A 131 59.89 0.80 -37.69
C VAL A 131 61.06 1.41 -38.46
N ARG A 132 61.33 0.88 -39.66
CA ARG A 132 62.16 1.53 -40.68
C ARG A 132 61.28 1.93 -41.86
N ARG A 133 61.47 3.15 -42.37
CA ARG A 133 60.73 3.69 -43.51
C ARG A 133 61.66 4.24 -44.58
N ASP A 134 61.15 4.34 -45.81
CA ASP A 134 61.80 5.07 -46.89
C ASP A 134 61.49 6.59 -46.84
N GLU A 135 62.11 7.37 -47.72
CA GLU A 135 61.91 8.83 -47.82
C GLU A 135 60.47 9.24 -48.17
N LYS A 136 59.64 8.31 -48.69
CA LYS A 136 58.23 8.55 -49.05
C LYS A 136 57.27 8.09 -47.95
N GLY A 137 57.80 7.66 -46.80
CA GLY A 137 57.02 7.18 -45.66
C GLY A 137 56.51 5.74 -45.80
N GLN A 138 56.96 4.97 -46.79
CA GLN A 138 56.59 3.56 -46.91
C GLN A 138 57.28 2.71 -45.86
N LEU A 139 56.55 1.77 -45.26
CA LEU A 139 57.09 0.82 -44.30
C LEU A 139 58.05 -0.16 -45.00
N LEU A 140 59.32 -0.16 -44.58
CA LEU A 140 60.32 -1.13 -45.03
C LEU A 140 60.35 -2.36 -44.13
N GLU A 141 60.29 -2.14 -42.82
CA GLU A 141 60.41 -3.20 -41.82
C GLU A 141 59.79 -2.77 -40.49
N LEU A 142 58.99 -3.65 -39.88
CA LEU A 142 58.61 -3.63 -38.47
C LEU A 142 59.63 -4.44 -37.66
N LEU A 143 60.17 -3.81 -36.61
CA LEU A 143 61.18 -4.39 -35.74
C LEU A 143 60.56 -4.90 -34.43
N PRO A 144 61.29 -5.73 -33.65
CA PRO A 144 60.90 -6.06 -32.29
C PRO A 144 60.70 -4.80 -31.44
N LYS A 145 59.73 -4.86 -30.53
CA LYS A 145 59.37 -3.75 -29.64
C LYS A 145 60.58 -3.22 -28.87
N GLY A 146 60.78 -1.90 -28.88
CA GLY A 146 61.85 -1.22 -28.15
C GLY A 146 63.20 -1.16 -28.89
N THR A 147 63.26 -1.59 -30.15
CA THR A 147 64.48 -1.47 -30.98
C THR A 147 64.82 0.01 -31.17
N SER A 148 66.09 0.37 -30.97
CA SER A 148 66.62 1.73 -31.14
C SER A 148 67.87 1.72 -32.02
N GLY A 149 68.15 2.78 -32.77
CA GLY A 149 69.35 2.93 -33.60
C GLY A 149 69.11 3.77 -34.86
N ASP A 150 70.15 3.93 -35.68
CA ASP A 150 70.07 4.73 -36.90
C ASP A 150 69.01 4.21 -37.89
N GLY A 151 68.15 5.13 -38.35
CA GLY A 151 67.06 4.84 -39.28
C GLY A 151 65.84 4.17 -38.65
N VAL A 152 65.80 3.98 -37.32
CA VAL A 152 64.64 3.44 -36.60
C VAL A 152 63.79 4.58 -36.06
N LEU A 153 62.50 4.57 -36.38
CA LEU A 153 61.50 5.52 -35.89
C LEU A 153 60.58 4.84 -34.87
N GLN A 154 60.09 5.61 -33.90
CA GLN A 154 59.06 5.16 -32.96
C GLN A 154 57.71 5.77 -33.35
N GLU A 155 56.72 4.91 -33.53
CA GLU A 155 55.38 5.30 -33.95
C GLU A 155 54.34 4.73 -33.00
N SER A 156 53.48 5.60 -32.46
CA SER A 156 52.39 5.26 -31.58
C SER A 156 51.15 4.95 -32.41
N LEU A 157 50.72 3.69 -32.38
CA LEU A 157 49.47 3.24 -32.98
C LEU A 157 48.41 3.06 -31.90
N MET A 158 47.25 3.65 -32.11
CA MET A 158 46.08 3.50 -31.25
C MET A 158 44.91 2.98 -32.07
N TYR A 159 44.20 2.01 -31.51
CA TYR A 159 42.96 1.48 -32.05
C TYR A 159 41.91 1.49 -30.95
N LEU A 160 40.79 2.15 -31.19
CA LEU A 160 39.69 2.25 -30.25
C LEU A 160 38.38 1.83 -30.90
N GLU A 161 37.52 1.16 -30.13
CA GLU A 161 36.12 0.96 -30.49
C GLU A 161 35.23 1.75 -29.54
N ILE A 162 34.40 2.63 -30.09
CA ILE A 162 33.54 3.54 -29.34
C ILE A 162 32.06 3.32 -29.69
N ASP A 163 31.15 3.99 -28.96
CA ASP A 163 29.74 4.02 -29.33
C ASP A 163 29.54 4.36 -30.81
N ARG A 164 28.64 3.63 -31.47
CA ARG A 164 28.47 3.72 -32.92
C ARG A 164 27.92 5.10 -33.31
N CYS A 165 28.70 5.88 -34.06
CA CYS A 165 28.26 7.12 -34.67
C CYS A 165 27.16 6.86 -35.70
N ALA A 166 26.12 7.69 -35.72
CA ALA A 166 24.91 7.44 -36.49
C ALA A 166 25.08 7.75 -37.99
N ASN A 167 25.94 8.72 -38.33
CA ASN A 167 26.07 9.23 -39.69
C ASN A 167 27.51 9.69 -40.02
N ALA A 168 27.77 9.93 -41.31
CA ALA A 168 29.09 10.33 -41.79
C ALA A 168 29.52 11.74 -41.33
N ALA A 169 28.59 12.64 -41.00
CA ALA A 169 28.92 13.96 -40.51
C ALA A 169 29.56 13.89 -39.11
N GLU A 170 28.98 13.07 -38.22
CA GLU A 170 29.55 12.79 -36.88
C GLU A 170 30.96 12.19 -36.97
N LEU A 171 31.16 11.19 -37.84
CA LEU A 171 32.47 10.56 -38.06
C LEU A 171 33.53 11.60 -38.50
N ASN A 172 33.18 12.47 -39.46
CA ASN A 172 34.08 13.50 -39.98
C ASN A 172 34.40 14.58 -38.94
N VAL A 173 33.41 14.99 -38.13
CA VAL A 173 33.63 15.94 -37.03
C VAL A 173 34.56 15.32 -36.00
N LEU A 174 34.33 14.08 -35.58
CA LEU A 174 35.17 13.40 -34.62
C LEU A 174 36.61 13.25 -35.12
N ALA A 175 36.81 12.86 -36.38
CA ALA A 175 38.15 12.74 -36.97
C ALA A 175 38.93 14.07 -36.92
N ARG A 176 38.31 15.17 -37.37
CA ARG A 176 38.94 16.51 -37.36
C ARG A 176 39.30 16.97 -35.95
N GLU A 177 38.47 16.65 -34.98
CA GLU A 177 38.66 17.07 -33.59
C GLU A 177 39.81 16.30 -32.95
N LEU A 178 39.92 15.00 -33.21
CA LEU A 178 41.08 14.21 -32.80
C LEU A 178 42.36 14.69 -33.48
N GLU A 179 42.33 15.04 -34.77
CA GLU A 179 43.47 15.65 -35.47
C GLU A 179 43.90 16.97 -34.80
N GLN A 180 42.94 17.81 -34.41
CA GLN A 180 43.22 19.07 -33.71
C GLN A 180 43.85 18.82 -32.33
N VAL A 181 43.32 17.87 -31.54
CA VAL A 181 43.89 17.49 -30.23
C VAL A 181 45.34 17.01 -30.39
N LEU A 182 45.62 16.17 -31.39
CA LEU A 182 46.98 15.69 -31.64
C LEU A 182 47.91 16.83 -32.07
N GLY A 183 47.40 17.81 -32.83
CA GLY A 183 48.11 19.05 -33.13
C GLY A 183 48.43 19.88 -31.88
N GLU A 184 47.49 20.01 -30.95
CA GLU A 184 47.69 20.68 -29.66
C GLU A 184 48.76 19.96 -28.80
N VAL A 185 48.70 18.62 -28.71
CA VAL A 185 49.72 17.82 -28.02
C VAL A 185 51.12 18.08 -28.59
N ARG A 186 51.26 18.06 -29.93
CA ARG A 186 52.53 18.29 -30.60
C ARG A 186 53.11 19.65 -30.26
N VAL A 187 52.34 20.73 -30.38
CA VAL A 187 52.81 22.10 -30.09
C VAL A 187 53.21 22.25 -28.61
N ALA A 188 52.45 21.66 -27.68
CA ALA A 188 52.80 21.68 -26.26
C ALA A 188 54.11 20.94 -25.95
N VAL A 189 54.34 19.78 -26.59
CA VAL A 189 55.55 18.96 -26.37
C VAL A 189 56.78 19.56 -27.05
N GLU A 190 56.66 20.07 -28.28
CA GLU A 190 57.77 20.70 -29.02
C GLU A 190 58.33 21.93 -28.27
N ASP A 191 57.45 22.75 -27.69
CA ASP A 191 57.84 23.95 -26.95
C ASP A 191 58.09 23.70 -25.44
N PHE A 192 58.07 22.44 -24.98
CA PHE A 192 58.23 22.12 -23.55
C PHE A 192 59.57 22.62 -22.97
N GLU A 193 60.68 22.32 -23.63
CA GLU A 193 62.00 22.79 -23.22
C GLU A 193 62.18 24.31 -23.42
N PRO A 194 61.72 24.93 -24.52
CA PRO A 194 61.64 26.40 -24.63
C PRO A 194 60.88 27.08 -23.48
N MET A 195 59.75 26.53 -23.02
CA MET A 195 59.01 27.06 -21.88
C MET A 195 59.82 26.94 -20.58
N LYS A 196 60.49 25.82 -20.35
CA LYS A 196 61.41 25.66 -19.20
C LYS A 196 62.57 26.64 -19.26
N ALA A 197 63.13 26.89 -20.44
CA ALA A 197 64.18 27.88 -20.63
C ALA A 197 63.70 29.30 -20.29
N LYS A 198 62.47 29.67 -20.67
CA LYS A 198 61.86 30.95 -20.28
C LYS A 198 61.67 31.08 -18.77
N LEU A 199 61.30 30.01 -18.08
CA LEU A 199 61.18 30.03 -16.63
C LEU A 199 62.55 30.24 -15.96
N HIS A 200 63.62 29.60 -16.45
CA HIS A 200 64.98 29.85 -15.97
C HIS A 200 65.46 31.28 -16.25
N GLU A 201 65.10 31.88 -17.40
CA GLU A 201 65.39 33.28 -17.70
C GLU A 201 64.73 34.21 -16.68
N LEU A 202 63.46 33.99 -16.37
CA LEU A 202 62.73 34.77 -15.36
C LEU A 202 63.31 34.55 -13.95
N LEU A 203 63.69 33.32 -13.60
CA LEU A 203 64.34 32.98 -12.33
C LEU A 203 65.64 33.80 -12.13
N ALA A 204 66.47 33.93 -13.17
CA ALA A 204 67.68 34.75 -13.13
C ALA A 204 67.37 36.26 -13.01
N GLY A 205 66.24 36.70 -13.58
CA GLY A 205 65.78 38.09 -13.54
C GLY A 205 65.19 38.54 -12.21
N ILE A 206 64.76 37.63 -11.33
CA ILE A 206 64.14 37.97 -10.04
C ILE A 206 65.06 38.86 -9.17
N ASP A 207 66.38 38.64 -9.23
CA ASP A 207 67.32 39.46 -8.44
C ASP A 207 67.37 40.92 -8.89
N ALA A 208 67.04 41.19 -10.15
CA ALA A 208 67.06 42.52 -10.75
C ALA A 208 65.78 43.34 -10.50
N THR A 209 64.76 42.80 -9.80
CA THR A 209 63.55 43.56 -9.46
C THR A 209 63.88 44.77 -8.58
N GLU A 210 63.47 45.97 -9.02
CA GLU A 210 63.73 47.25 -8.33
C GLU A 210 62.77 47.52 -7.16
N TYR A 211 61.61 46.86 -7.15
CA TYR A 211 60.62 46.95 -6.08
C TYR A 211 61.07 46.23 -4.80
N ASN A 212 60.83 46.85 -3.63
CA ASN A 212 61.25 46.31 -2.33
C ASN A 212 60.32 45.18 -1.85
N ILE A 213 60.62 43.96 -2.28
CA ILE A 213 59.94 42.71 -1.87
C ILE A 213 60.67 42.11 -0.66
N ASP A 214 59.93 41.49 0.27
CA ASP A 214 60.50 40.75 1.40
C ASP A 214 61.56 39.73 0.90
N PRO A 215 62.82 39.78 1.39
CA PRO A 215 63.87 38.83 1.01
C PRO A 215 63.47 37.37 1.19
N GLU A 216 62.68 37.02 2.21
CA GLU A 216 62.21 35.64 2.41
C GLU A 216 61.19 35.23 1.34
N GLU A 217 60.28 36.12 0.97
CA GLU A 217 59.34 35.90 -0.14
C GLU A 217 60.07 35.71 -1.46
N LYS A 218 61.03 36.58 -1.75
CA LYS A 218 61.88 36.48 -2.94
C LYS A 218 62.62 35.13 -3.01
N SER A 219 63.18 34.68 -1.88
CA SER A 219 63.85 33.37 -1.79
C SER A 219 62.87 32.21 -2.01
N GLU A 220 61.68 32.28 -1.41
CA GLU A 220 60.67 31.22 -1.55
C GLU A 220 60.16 31.10 -2.98
N VAL A 221 59.93 32.22 -3.68
CA VAL A 221 59.52 32.22 -5.09
C VAL A 221 60.55 31.54 -5.98
N LYS A 222 61.85 31.78 -5.76
CA LYS A 222 62.91 31.09 -6.51
C LYS A 222 62.87 29.57 -6.31
N VAL A 223 62.75 29.13 -5.05
CA VAL A 223 62.62 27.69 -4.72
C VAL A 223 61.38 27.09 -5.38
N PHE A 224 60.26 27.83 -5.42
CA PHE A 224 59.04 27.38 -6.08
C PHE A 224 59.21 27.23 -7.60
N LEU A 225 59.83 28.21 -8.27
CA LEU A 225 60.08 28.14 -9.71
C LEU A 225 61.03 26.98 -10.08
N GLU A 226 62.11 26.78 -9.32
CA GLU A 226 62.98 25.61 -9.48
C GLU A 226 62.21 24.30 -9.25
N TRP A 227 61.35 24.27 -8.23
CA TRP A 227 60.50 23.12 -7.94
C TRP A 227 59.56 22.79 -9.11
N LEU A 228 58.94 23.78 -9.77
CA LEU A 228 58.10 23.56 -10.96
C LEU A 228 58.87 22.85 -12.09
N VAL A 229 60.08 23.32 -12.41
CA VAL A 229 60.92 22.75 -13.48
C VAL A 229 61.35 21.32 -13.17
N ASN A 230 61.47 20.98 -11.89
CA ASN A 230 61.82 19.64 -11.41
C ASN A 230 60.63 18.66 -11.42
N ASN A 231 59.88 18.63 -12.53
CA ASN A 231 58.80 17.67 -12.81
C ASN A 231 57.56 17.78 -11.90
N HIS A 232 57.30 18.98 -11.35
CA HIS A 232 56.07 19.26 -10.58
C HIS A 232 55.00 19.97 -11.43
N PHE A 233 55.34 20.39 -12.65
CA PHE A 233 54.44 21.08 -13.56
C PHE A 233 54.64 20.63 -15.02
N THR A 234 53.54 20.22 -15.65
CA THR A 234 53.49 19.98 -17.10
C THR A 234 53.18 21.30 -17.80
N PHE A 235 54.20 21.92 -18.39
CA PHE A 235 54.06 23.15 -19.17
C PHE A 235 53.28 22.90 -20.45
N LEU A 236 52.24 23.70 -20.69
CA LEU A 236 51.37 23.62 -21.87
C LEU A 236 51.42 24.88 -22.72
N GLY A 237 51.64 26.06 -22.14
CA GLY A 237 51.78 27.30 -22.89
C GLY A 237 52.49 28.40 -22.09
N TYR A 238 53.01 29.40 -22.80
CA TYR A 238 53.61 30.60 -22.22
C TYR A 238 53.19 31.84 -22.99
N GLU A 239 52.94 32.94 -22.27
CA GLU A 239 52.56 34.24 -22.82
C GLU A 239 53.08 35.40 -21.97
N GLU A 240 53.41 36.52 -22.61
CA GLU A 240 53.69 37.80 -21.96
C GLU A 240 52.67 38.84 -22.40
N PHE A 241 52.22 39.69 -21.48
CA PHE A 241 51.28 40.76 -21.79
C PHE A 241 51.37 41.92 -20.81
N THR A 242 50.74 43.03 -21.19
CA THR A 242 50.54 44.22 -20.35
C THR A 242 49.05 44.52 -20.22
N VAL A 243 48.66 45.27 -19.18
CA VAL A 243 47.26 45.61 -18.91
C VAL A 243 47.05 47.10 -19.06
N SER A 244 46.10 47.50 -19.91
CA SER A 244 45.60 48.87 -19.99
C SER A 244 44.27 49.00 -19.25
N SER A 245 44.13 50.00 -18.38
CA SER A 245 42.86 50.32 -17.73
C SER A 245 42.02 51.22 -18.63
N GLU A 246 40.75 50.86 -18.84
CA GLU A 246 39.79 51.60 -19.68
C GLU A 246 38.41 51.62 -19.02
N GLY A 247 37.92 52.78 -18.59
CA GLY A 247 36.59 52.91 -17.99
C GLY A 247 36.42 52.12 -16.69
N GLU A 248 35.37 51.29 -16.59
CA GLU A 248 35.12 50.38 -15.45
C GLU A 248 35.87 49.03 -15.56
N GLY A 249 36.73 48.84 -16.57
CA GLY A 249 37.50 47.62 -16.81
C GLY A 249 38.87 47.88 -17.45
N GLY A 250 39.33 46.97 -18.31
CA GLY A 250 40.62 47.08 -19.01
C GLY A 250 40.78 46.12 -20.18
N GLN A 251 41.95 46.14 -20.82
CA GLN A 251 42.31 45.25 -21.92
C GLN A 251 43.68 44.57 -21.68
N LEU A 252 43.77 43.32 -22.13
CA LEU A 252 45.02 42.57 -22.19
C LEU A 252 45.73 42.83 -23.53
N ASN A 253 46.97 43.32 -23.46
CA ASN A 253 47.83 43.57 -24.62
C ASN A 253 48.95 42.53 -24.67
N TYR A 254 48.71 41.43 -25.39
CA TYR A 254 49.67 40.34 -25.56
C TYR A 254 50.86 40.72 -26.44
N ASP A 255 52.04 40.18 -26.14
CA ASP A 255 53.20 40.17 -27.03
C ASP A 255 53.22 38.86 -27.84
N PRO A 256 52.85 38.87 -29.14
CA PRO A 256 52.80 37.65 -29.94
C PRO A 256 54.15 36.97 -30.13
N SER A 257 55.27 37.69 -29.95
CA SER A 257 56.61 37.11 -30.05
C SER A 257 56.96 36.20 -28.87
N SER A 258 56.22 36.33 -27.75
CA SER A 258 56.39 35.53 -26.55
C SER A 258 55.69 34.16 -26.61
N PHE A 259 54.76 33.95 -27.55
CA PHE A 259 53.87 32.78 -27.52
C PHE A 259 54.61 31.46 -27.72
N LEU A 260 54.51 30.58 -26.73
CA LEU A 260 54.98 29.19 -26.79
C LEU A 260 53.86 28.21 -26.43
N GLY A 261 53.96 26.98 -26.91
CA GLY A 261 53.01 25.92 -26.65
C GLY A 261 51.60 26.25 -27.17
N LEU A 262 50.58 25.80 -26.42
CA LEU A 262 49.17 25.98 -26.75
C LEU A 262 48.76 27.45 -26.90
N THR A 263 49.49 28.40 -26.30
CA THR A 263 49.23 29.84 -26.48
C THR A 263 49.22 30.24 -27.96
N LYS A 264 50.11 29.65 -28.78
CA LYS A 264 50.19 29.91 -30.23
C LYS A 264 48.85 29.66 -30.94
N LEU A 265 48.07 28.70 -30.44
CA LEU A 265 46.77 28.32 -30.99
C LEU A 265 45.64 29.09 -30.30
N LEU A 266 45.67 29.21 -28.96
CA LEU A 266 44.60 29.79 -28.15
C LEU A 266 44.49 31.32 -28.26
N ARG A 267 45.54 32.02 -28.69
CA ARG A 267 45.55 33.48 -28.87
C ARG A 267 45.43 33.92 -30.32
N ALA A 268 45.32 32.96 -31.24
CA ALA A 268 45.14 33.27 -32.66
C ALA A 268 43.74 33.85 -32.91
N GLY A 269 43.68 35.05 -33.50
CA GLY A 269 42.42 35.65 -33.97
C GLY A 269 41.47 36.19 -32.89
N LEU A 270 41.97 36.49 -31.68
CA LEU A 270 41.17 37.09 -30.61
C LEU A 270 40.59 38.45 -31.03
N THR A 271 39.32 38.69 -30.68
CA THR A 271 38.63 39.97 -30.88
C THR A 271 38.88 40.92 -29.72
N ALA A 272 38.49 42.20 -29.88
CA ALA A 272 38.57 43.18 -28.78
C ALA A 272 37.73 42.78 -27.55
N GLU A 273 36.62 42.06 -27.76
CA GLU A 273 35.79 41.56 -26.66
C GLU A 273 36.49 40.42 -25.90
N ASP A 274 37.24 39.56 -26.59
CA ASP A 274 38.00 38.47 -25.96
C ASP A 274 39.18 38.98 -25.08
N LEU A 275 39.69 40.17 -25.39
CA LEU A 275 40.79 40.83 -24.68
C LEU A 275 40.32 41.69 -23.49
N HIS A 276 39.03 41.95 -23.38
CA HIS A 276 38.46 42.75 -22.31
C HIS A 276 38.48 42.00 -20.96
N ILE A 277 38.73 42.73 -19.88
CA ILE A 277 38.67 42.24 -18.50
C ILE A 277 37.95 43.24 -17.59
N GLU A 278 37.22 42.71 -16.60
CA GLU A 278 36.46 43.49 -15.63
C GLU A 278 37.38 44.19 -14.61
N GLY A 279 36.88 45.25 -13.97
CA GLY A 279 37.68 46.10 -13.07
C GLY A 279 38.34 45.36 -11.90
N TYR A 280 37.69 44.34 -11.32
CA TYR A 280 38.29 43.55 -10.24
C TYR A 280 39.49 42.70 -10.74
N ALA A 281 39.46 42.23 -12.00
CA ALA A 281 40.55 41.50 -12.61
C ALA A 281 41.71 42.44 -12.98
N VAL A 282 41.41 43.66 -13.40
CA VAL A 282 42.40 44.73 -13.58
C VAL A 282 43.12 45.01 -12.26
N ASN A 283 42.36 45.18 -11.17
CA ASN A 283 42.93 45.41 -9.84
C ASN A 283 43.86 44.26 -9.43
N TYR A 284 43.41 43.01 -9.57
CA TYR A 284 44.24 41.84 -9.26
C TYR A 284 45.52 41.77 -10.08
N LEU A 285 45.46 42.07 -11.39
CA LEU A 285 46.63 42.08 -12.27
C LEU A 285 47.61 43.22 -11.97
N GLN A 286 47.12 44.32 -11.40
CA GLN A 286 47.92 45.48 -11.01
C GLN A 286 48.48 45.38 -9.58
N GLU A 287 48.08 44.38 -8.79
CA GLU A 287 48.64 44.15 -7.46
C GLU A 287 50.17 43.91 -7.53
N PRO A 288 50.97 44.57 -6.68
CA PRO A 288 52.44 44.47 -6.69
C PRO A 288 52.95 43.17 -6.03
N THR A 289 52.46 42.03 -6.49
CA THR A 289 52.85 40.69 -6.04
C THR A 289 53.74 40.01 -7.08
N LEU A 290 54.89 39.49 -6.67
CA LEU A 290 55.86 38.88 -7.60
C LEU A 290 55.32 37.62 -8.28
N LEU A 291 54.62 36.76 -7.52
CA LEU A 291 54.09 35.47 -7.96
C LEU A 291 52.58 35.43 -7.75
N SER A 292 51.83 35.08 -8.80
CA SER A 292 50.37 34.99 -8.74
C SER A 292 49.84 33.73 -9.42
N PHE A 293 48.66 33.29 -8.99
CA PHE A 293 48.05 32.04 -9.41
C PHE A 293 46.62 32.26 -9.91
N ALA A 294 46.20 31.50 -10.90
CA ALA A 294 44.81 31.46 -11.35
C ALA A 294 44.53 30.19 -12.15
N LYS A 295 43.31 30.05 -12.68
CA LYS A 295 42.98 29.02 -13.67
C LYS A 295 42.66 29.62 -15.03
N ALA A 296 43.03 28.88 -16.07
CA ALA A 296 42.61 29.15 -17.43
C ALA A 296 41.11 28.90 -17.58
N ALA A 297 40.46 29.64 -18.47
CA ALA A 297 39.00 29.60 -18.64
C ALA A 297 38.48 28.41 -19.46
N HIS A 298 39.37 27.67 -20.11
CA HIS A 298 39.03 26.51 -20.93
C HIS A 298 39.76 25.27 -20.41
N PRO A 299 39.09 24.11 -20.34
CA PRO A 299 39.72 22.87 -19.91
C PRO A 299 40.76 22.42 -20.94
N SER A 300 41.85 21.82 -20.45
CA SER A 300 42.89 21.26 -21.31
C SER A 300 42.35 20.09 -22.12
N ARG A 301 42.70 20.05 -23.41
CA ARG A 301 42.54 18.86 -24.25
C ARG A 301 43.81 18.00 -24.28
N VAL A 302 44.93 18.54 -23.78
CA VAL A 302 46.21 17.85 -23.65
C VAL A 302 46.31 17.21 -22.26
N HIS A 303 46.73 15.95 -22.23
CA HIS A 303 46.98 15.12 -21.05
C HIS A 303 45.74 14.71 -20.23
N ARG A 304 44.95 15.65 -19.69
CA ARG A 304 43.73 15.34 -18.91
C ARG A 304 42.72 16.48 -18.96
N PRO A 305 41.40 16.21 -18.81
CA PRO A 305 40.36 17.23 -18.79
C PRO A 305 40.36 17.94 -17.44
N ALA A 306 41.23 18.92 -17.30
CA ALA A 306 41.29 19.79 -16.14
C ALA A 306 41.55 21.22 -16.63
N TYR A 307 40.99 22.20 -15.93
CA TYR A 307 41.33 23.60 -16.14
C TYR A 307 42.81 23.85 -15.81
N PRO A 308 43.65 24.23 -16.81
CA PRO A 308 45.05 24.53 -16.58
C PRO A 308 45.24 25.61 -15.51
N ASP A 309 46.29 25.46 -14.72
CA ASP A 309 46.73 26.47 -13.78
C ASP A 309 47.61 27.49 -14.50
N TYR A 310 47.39 28.76 -14.16
CA TYR A 310 48.27 29.86 -14.49
C TYR A 310 49.21 30.12 -13.33
N VAL A 311 50.51 30.06 -13.62
CA VAL A 311 51.58 30.52 -12.73
C VAL A 311 52.20 31.75 -13.38
N SER A 312 52.05 32.92 -12.76
CA SER A 312 52.45 34.18 -13.37
C SER A 312 53.49 34.91 -12.53
N ILE A 313 54.50 35.46 -13.21
CA ILE A 313 55.57 36.27 -12.63
C ILE A 313 55.41 37.69 -13.13
N ARG A 314 55.32 38.64 -12.21
CA ARG A 314 55.09 40.06 -12.54
C ARG A 314 56.39 40.83 -12.48
N GLN A 315 56.63 41.64 -13.51
CA GLN A 315 57.69 42.64 -13.52
C GLN A 315 57.13 43.95 -12.93
N ILE A 316 57.71 44.40 -11.81
CA ILE A 316 57.24 45.54 -11.02
C ILE A 316 58.34 46.60 -11.01
N ASP A 317 57.97 47.86 -11.26
CA ASP A 317 58.90 48.99 -11.15
C ASP A 317 59.14 49.43 -9.70
N ALA A 318 60.06 50.37 -9.50
CA ALA A 318 60.41 50.91 -8.19
C ALA A 318 59.22 51.57 -7.44
N ASP A 319 58.20 52.03 -8.17
CA ASP A 319 57.00 52.67 -7.61
C ASP A 319 55.89 51.65 -7.28
N GLY A 320 56.11 50.36 -7.54
CA GLY A 320 55.16 49.29 -7.25
C GLY A 320 54.12 49.09 -8.36
N LYS A 321 54.34 49.63 -9.57
CA LYS A 321 53.45 49.41 -10.71
C LYS A 321 53.86 48.18 -11.49
N VAL A 322 52.90 47.32 -11.80
CA VAL A 322 53.09 46.14 -12.66
C VAL A 322 53.25 46.59 -14.12
N ILE A 323 54.42 46.35 -14.70
CA ILE A 323 54.76 46.73 -16.08
C ILE A 323 54.36 45.63 -17.07
N LYS A 324 54.58 44.36 -16.69
CA LYS A 324 54.41 43.19 -17.56
C LYS A 324 54.13 41.96 -16.70
N GLU A 325 53.29 41.06 -17.19
CA GLU A 325 53.09 39.73 -16.60
C GLU A 325 53.58 38.65 -17.58
N SER A 326 54.46 37.79 -17.08
CA SER A 326 54.91 36.56 -17.76
C SER A 326 54.15 35.38 -17.18
N ARG A 327 53.35 34.70 -18.00
CA ARG A 327 52.39 33.70 -17.54
C ARG A 327 52.66 32.34 -18.17
N PHE A 328 52.82 31.34 -17.32
CA PHE A 328 52.86 29.92 -17.71
C PHE A 328 51.49 29.30 -17.51
N MET A 329 51.05 28.54 -18.51
CA MET A 329 49.86 27.71 -18.47
C MET A 329 50.28 26.24 -18.40
N GLY A 330 49.71 25.48 -17.48
CA GLY A 330 50.03 24.06 -17.37
C GLY A 330 49.21 23.31 -16.35
N LEU A 331 49.65 22.09 -16.02
CA LEU A 331 48.97 21.22 -15.07
C LEU A 331 49.98 20.72 -14.03
N TYR A 332 49.64 20.81 -12.74
CA TYR A 332 50.45 20.16 -11.70
C TYR A 332 50.47 18.64 -11.90
N THR A 333 51.64 18.03 -11.70
CA THR A 333 51.83 16.59 -11.89
C THR A 333 51.22 15.79 -10.73
N SER A 334 51.06 14.48 -10.91
CA SER A 334 50.46 13.61 -9.89
C SER A 334 51.24 13.58 -8.55
N SER A 335 52.56 13.85 -8.58
CA SER A 335 53.37 13.91 -7.36
C SER A 335 52.94 15.04 -6.43
N VAL A 336 52.52 16.18 -6.96
CA VAL A 336 52.08 17.36 -6.19
C VAL A 336 50.88 17.04 -5.29
N TYR A 337 49.96 16.20 -5.76
CA TYR A 337 48.78 15.81 -5.00
C TYR A 337 49.07 14.75 -3.93
N GLY A 338 50.21 14.05 -4.02
CA GLY A 338 50.66 13.07 -3.03
C GLY A 338 51.69 13.62 -2.03
N GLU A 339 52.31 14.76 -2.32
CA GLU A 339 53.28 15.42 -1.46
C GLU A 339 52.60 16.14 -0.28
N SER A 340 53.30 16.21 0.86
CA SER A 340 52.80 16.94 2.02
C SER A 340 52.81 18.44 1.75
N VAL A 341 51.73 19.12 2.16
CA VAL A 341 51.59 20.58 2.04
C VAL A 341 52.69 21.36 2.78
N ARG A 342 53.41 20.71 3.70
CA ARG A 342 54.57 21.29 4.43
C ARG A 342 55.87 21.25 3.63
N ALA A 343 55.95 20.44 2.58
CA ALA A 343 57.13 20.33 1.72
C ALA A 343 57.00 21.21 0.46
N ILE A 344 55.77 21.42 -0.03
CA ILE A 344 55.51 22.19 -1.25
C ILE A 344 55.88 23.67 -1.04
N PRO A 345 56.85 24.23 -1.80
CA PRO A 345 57.22 25.64 -1.70
C PRO A 345 56.02 26.56 -1.93
N TYR A 346 56.06 27.76 -1.35
CA TYR A 346 54.95 28.72 -1.30
C TYR A 346 53.78 28.27 -0.41
N ILE A 347 53.26 27.05 -0.58
CA ILE A 347 52.20 26.48 0.28
C ILE A 347 52.70 26.34 1.72
N ARG A 348 53.89 25.77 1.93
CA ARG A 348 54.44 25.51 3.27
C ARG A 348 54.48 26.76 4.17
N ARG A 349 54.74 27.95 3.61
CA ARG A 349 54.71 29.22 4.35
C ARG A 349 53.28 29.62 4.73
N LYS A 350 52.32 29.49 3.81
CA LYS A 350 50.90 29.72 4.12
C LYS A 350 50.40 28.79 5.22
N VAL A 351 50.76 27.50 5.15
CA VAL A 351 50.41 26.50 6.17
C VAL A 351 51.00 26.88 7.52
N ALA A 352 52.30 27.20 7.57
CA ALA A 352 52.97 27.61 8.80
C ALA A 352 52.34 28.88 9.41
N GLU A 353 51.93 29.83 8.57
CA GLU A 353 51.24 31.04 9.03
C GLU A 353 49.83 30.78 9.57
N VAL A 354 49.07 29.89 8.93
CA VAL A 354 47.75 29.44 9.43
C VAL A 354 47.90 28.73 10.78
N GLU A 355 48.86 27.82 10.90
CA GLU A 355 49.18 27.13 12.16
C GLU A 355 49.59 28.13 13.25
N ARG A 356 50.47 29.10 12.93
CA ARG A 356 50.91 30.15 13.87
C ARG A 356 49.75 31.02 14.35
N ARG A 357 48.87 31.46 13.45
CA ARG A 357 47.70 32.31 13.78
C ARG A 357 46.62 31.59 14.57
N SER A 358 46.53 30.26 14.45
CA SER A 358 45.52 29.47 15.16
C SER A 358 45.70 29.50 16.68
N GLY A 359 46.95 29.66 17.15
CA GLY A 359 47.30 29.59 18.57
C GLY A 359 47.12 28.19 19.19
N PHE A 360 46.81 27.16 18.40
CA PHE A 360 46.65 25.80 18.90
C PHE A 360 48.01 25.14 19.19
N ASP A 361 48.09 24.41 20.30
CA ASP A 361 49.23 23.52 20.55
C ASP A 361 49.18 22.36 19.54
N ALA A 362 50.25 22.21 18.75
CA ALA A 362 50.38 21.17 17.73
C ALA A 362 50.21 19.74 18.28
N LYS A 363 50.44 19.51 19.59
CA LYS A 363 50.24 18.20 20.23
C LYS A 363 48.81 18.00 20.72
N ALA A 364 48.04 19.07 20.90
CA ALA A 364 46.66 19.01 21.35
C ALA A 364 45.70 18.55 20.24
N HIS A 365 44.49 18.17 20.61
CA HIS A 365 43.49 17.62 19.68
C HIS A 365 43.19 18.58 18.52
N LEU A 366 42.86 19.84 18.81
CA LEU A 366 42.56 20.85 17.79
C LEU A 366 43.77 21.17 16.89
N GLY A 367 45.00 21.09 17.41
CA GLY A 367 46.22 21.25 16.61
C GLY A 367 46.42 20.11 15.61
N LYS A 368 46.12 18.86 16.02
CA LYS A 368 46.14 17.70 15.12
C LYS A 368 45.03 17.75 14.08
N GLU A 369 43.83 18.17 14.46
CA GLU A 369 42.68 18.34 13.56
C GLU A 369 42.98 19.43 12.52
N LEU A 370 43.51 20.58 12.93
CA LEU A 370 43.97 21.63 12.04
C LEU A 370 44.99 21.12 11.02
N ALA A 371 46.04 20.43 11.49
CA ALA A 371 47.05 19.84 10.63
C ALA A 371 46.46 18.88 9.60
N GLN A 372 45.50 18.04 10.01
CA GLN A 372 44.82 17.11 9.13
C GLN A 372 43.96 17.83 8.09
N VAL A 373 43.18 18.84 8.49
CA VAL A 373 42.33 19.64 7.59
C VAL A 373 43.18 20.26 6.48
N VAL A 374 44.27 20.94 6.85
CA VAL A 374 45.14 21.63 5.88
C VAL A 374 45.84 20.64 4.94
N GLU A 375 46.28 19.48 5.45
CA GLU A 375 46.93 18.44 4.66
C GLU A 375 46.03 17.86 3.55
N VAL A 376 44.72 17.74 3.82
CA VAL A 376 43.77 17.17 2.85
C VAL A 376 43.13 18.21 1.94
N LEU A 377 43.31 19.53 2.16
CA LEU A 377 42.74 20.57 1.29
C LEU A 377 43.21 20.42 -0.17
N PRO A 378 42.37 20.79 -1.16
CA PRO A 378 42.79 20.79 -2.55
C PRO A 378 44.04 21.67 -2.75
N ARG A 379 45.04 21.15 -3.47
CA ARG A 379 46.33 21.85 -3.65
C ARG A 379 46.12 23.17 -4.40
N ASP A 380 45.26 23.15 -5.41
CA ASP A 380 44.88 24.32 -6.20
C ASP A 380 44.26 25.44 -5.32
N ASP A 381 43.43 25.07 -4.32
CA ASP A 381 42.86 26.03 -3.38
C ASP A 381 43.95 26.64 -2.47
N LEU A 382 44.94 25.85 -2.03
CA LEU A 382 46.06 26.34 -1.21
C LEU A 382 46.95 27.33 -1.99
N PHE A 383 47.18 27.10 -3.28
CA PHE A 383 47.93 28.04 -4.13
C PHE A 383 47.17 29.36 -4.31
N GLN A 384 45.89 29.29 -4.68
CA GLN A 384 45.11 30.45 -5.11
C GLN A 384 44.49 31.26 -3.98
N THR A 385 44.19 30.65 -2.84
CA THR A 385 43.47 31.34 -1.75
C THR A 385 44.45 32.24 -0.96
N PRO A 386 44.14 33.53 -0.78
CA PRO A 386 44.92 34.40 0.10
C PRO A 386 44.98 33.86 1.53
N VAL A 387 46.08 34.12 2.26
CA VAL A 387 46.31 33.52 3.58
C VAL A 387 45.21 33.85 4.61
N ASP A 388 44.61 35.05 4.52
CA ASP A 388 43.51 35.47 5.42
C ASP A 388 42.21 34.70 5.21
N GLU A 389 41.83 34.51 3.95
CA GLU A 389 40.63 33.74 3.58
C GLU A 389 40.84 32.25 3.84
N LEU A 390 42.06 31.75 3.58
CA LEU A 390 42.45 30.38 3.89
C LEU A 390 42.37 30.12 5.41
N PHE A 391 42.91 31.02 6.24
CA PHE A 391 42.82 30.94 7.70
C PHE A 391 41.36 30.86 8.15
N THR A 392 40.50 31.76 7.67
CA THR A 392 39.08 31.81 8.04
C THR A 392 38.34 30.53 7.66
N THR A 393 38.58 30.01 6.45
CA THR A 393 37.97 28.78 5.94
C THR A 393 38.43 27.56 6.73
N VAL A 394 39.74 27.40 6.93
CA VAL A 394 40.33 26.28 7.68
C VAL A 394 39.81 26.25 9.12
N MET A 395 39.77 27.39 9.80
CA MET A 395 39.24 27.47 11.16
C MET A 395 37.76 27.10 11.22
N SER A 396 36.97 27.53 10.23
CA SER A 396 35.55 27.19 10.14
C SER A 396 35.32 25.69 9.89
N ILE A 397 36.21 25.04 9.15
CA ILE A 397 36.19 23.57 8.95
C ILE A 397 36.52 22.85 10.26
N VAL A 398 37.57 23.26 10.98
CA VAL A 398 37.91 22.68 12.31
C VAL A 398 36.76 22.86 13.31
N GLN A 399 36.05 23.99 13.26
CA GLN A 399 34.89 24.24 14.13
C GLN A 399 33.69 23.32 13.86
N ILE A 400 33.67 22.57 12.75
CA ILE A 400 32.64 21.54 12.52
C ILE A 400 32.75 20.45 13.59
N GLN A 401 33.95 20.12 14.05
CA GLN A 401 34.23 19.15 15.13
C GLN A 401 33.55 17.80 14.91
N GLU A 402 33.64 17.26 13.68
CA GLU A 402 33.06 15.96 13.33
C GLU A 402 31.56 15.83 13.66
N ARG A 403 30.83 16.96 13.68
CA ARG A 403 29.37 16.95 13.87
C ARG A 403 28.69 16.67 12.54
N ASN A 404 27.62 15.87 12.57
CA ASN A 404 26.76 15.58 11.41
C ASN A 404 25.99 16.85 10.96
N LYS A 405 26.70 17.77 10.30
CA LYS A 405 26.16 19.02 9.76
C LYS A 405 26.69 19.24 8.35
N ILE A 406 25.83 19.76 7.49
CA ILE A 406 26.23 20.22 6.17
C ILE A 406 26.79 21.64 6.31
N ARG A 407 27.96 21.90 5.72
CA ARG A 407 28.60 23.23 5.66
C ARG A 407 29.10 23.52 4.26
N VAL A 408 29.02 24.77 3.84
CA VAL A 408 29.40 25.20 2.49
C VAL A 408 30.34 26.41 2.59
N PHE A 409 31.49 26.32 1.93
CA PHE A 409 32.47 27.41 1.85
C PHE A 409 32.67 27.83 0.41
N LEU A 410 32.32 29.08 0.09
CA LEU A 410 32.37 29.64 -1.26
C LEU A 410 33.49 30.67 -1.35
N ARG A 411 34.30 30.59 -2.41
CA ARG A 411 35.27 31.62 -2.80
C ARG A 411 35.17 31.92 -4.29
N LYS A 412 35.51 33.15 -4.69
CA LYS A 412 35.58 33.55 -6.12
C LYS A 412 37.04 33.54 -6.57
N ASP A 413 37.27 33.22 -7.84
CA ASP A 413 38.62 33.33 -8.41
C ASP A 413 38.97 34.80 -8.71
N PRO A 414 40.27 35.14 -8.82
CA PRO A 414 40.68 36.52 -9.07
C PRO A 414 40.20 37.11 -10.41
N TYR A 415 39.97 36.28 -11.43
CA TYR A 415 39.44 36.71 -12.73
C TYR A 415 37.91 36.69 -12.79
N GLY A 416 37.22 36.27 -11.73
CA GLY A 416 35.77 36.19 -11.63
C GLY A 416 35.12 35.24 -12.64
N ARG A 417 35.88 34.30 -13.20
CA ARG A 417 35.40 33.27 -14.13
C ARG A 417 34.96 31.99 -13.42
N PHE A 418 35.38 31.79 -12.17
CA PHE A 418 35.10 30.61 -11.38
C PHE A 418 34.67 30.94 -9.95
N CYS A 419 33.74 30.15 -9.44
CA CYS A 419 33.43 30.07 -8.01
C CYS A 419 33.81 28.67 -7.51
N TYR A 420 34.63 28.60 -6.47
CA TYR A 420 35.01 27.36 -5.83
C TYR A 420 34.17 27.16 -4.59
N CYS A 421 33.61 25.96 -4.44
CA CYS A 421 32.77 25.60 -3.33
C CYS A 421 33.27 24.31 -2.67
N LEU A 422 33.57 24.37 -1.37
CA LEU A 422 33.82 23.20 -0.54
C LEU A 422 32.56 22.89 0.27
N ALA A 423 31.90 21.78 -0.05
CA ALA A 423 30.76 21.28 0.70
C ALA A 423 31.19 20.10 1.59
N TYR A 424 30.94 20.20 2.89
CA TYR A 424 31.09 19.11 3.84
C TYR A 424 29.71 18.52 4.12
N VAL A 425 29.56 17.21 3.94
CA VAL A 425 28.27 16.49 4.05
C VAL A 425 28.46 15.25 4.93
N PRO A 426 27.55 14.95 5.87
CA PRO A 426 27.59 13.70 6.64
C PRO A 426 27.66 12.47 5.74
N ARG A 427 28.60 11.56 6.03
CA ARG A 427 28.93 10.39 5.20
C ARG A 427 27.77 9.39 5.10
N ASP A 428 26.93 9.32 6.12
CA ASP A 428 25.71 8.51 6.19
C ASP A 428 24.57 9.04 5.31
N VAL A 429 24.56 10.35 5.02
CA VAL A 429 23.59 11.01 4.15
C VAL A 429 24.11 11.13 2.71
N TYR A 430 25.43 11.18 2.53
CA TYR A 430 26.05 11.43 1.22
C TYR A 430 25.65 10.39 0.16
N SER A 431 25.20 10.89 -0.98
CA SER A 431 24.90 10.11 -2.18
C SER A 431 25.11 10.94 -3.44
N THR A 432 25.16 10.26 -4.59
CA THR A 432 25.22 10.92 -5.91
C THR A 432 24.08 11.92 -6.10
N GLU A 433 22.88 11.60 -5.61
CA GLU A 433 21.70 12.48 -5.67
C GLU A 433 21.87 13.72 -4.80
N VAL A 434 22.33 13.56 -3.55
CA VAL A 434 22.61 14.69 -2.65
C VAL A 434 23.64 15.63 -3.27
N ARG A 435 24.74 15.10 -3.84
CA ARG A 435 25.74 15.90 -4.55
C ARG A 435 25.14 16.65 -5.74
N GLN A 436 24.24 16.03 -6.52
CA GLN A 436 23.54 16.70 -7.62
C GLN A 436 22.62 17.82 -7.13
N LYS A 437 21.93 17.66 -5.99
CA LYS A 437 21.11 18.72 -5.39
C LYS A 437 21.96 19.91 -4.95
N ILE A 438 23.08 19.65 -4.26
CA ILE A 438 24.06 20.70 -3.90
C ILE A 438 24.54 21.43 -5.15
N GLN A 439 24.97 20.68 -6.17
CA GLN A 439 25.41 21.24 -7.45
C GLN A 439 24.33 22.11 -8.09
N GLN A 440 23.07 21.65 -8.13
CA GLN A 440 21.97 22.38 -8.74
C GLN A 440 21.70 23.71 -8.03
N VAL A 441 21.61 23.70 -6.69
CA VAL A 441 21.43 24.93 -5.89
C VAL A 441 22.54 25.93 -6.18
N LEU A 442 23.80 25.45 -6.22
CA LEU A 442 24.96 26.29 -6.54
C LEU A 442 24.89 26.84 -7.96
N MET A 443 24.60 26.01 -8.97
CA MET A 443 24.50 26.47 -10.36
C MET A 443 23.40 27.52 -10.53
N ASP A 444 22.24 27.34 -9.90
CA ASP A 444 21.11 28.26 -10.00
C ASP A 444 21.42 29.60 -9.32
N ARG A 445 21.98 29.58 -8.10
CA ARG A 445 22.29 30.79 -7.34
C ARG A 445 23.45 31.58 -7.95
N LEU A 446 24.46 30.87 -8.45
CA LEU A 446 25.67 31.45 -9.06
C LEU A 446 25.51 31.74 -10.56
N LYS A 447 24.37 31.38 -11.16
CA LYS A 447 24.16 31.44 -12.62
C LYS A 447 25.31 30.74 -13.38
N ALA A 448 25.81 29.65 -12.82
CA ALA A 448 26.95 28.92 -13.37
C ALA A 448 26.52 28.18 -14.65
N THR A 449 27.45 28.09 -15.59
CA THR A 449 27.23 27.45 -16.90
C THR A 449 27.82 26.05 -16.98
N ASP A 450 28.74 25.73 -16.08
CA ASP A 450 29.38 24.43 -15.96
C ASP A 450 29.85 24.19 -14.52
N CYS A 451 30.02 22.93 -14.13
CA CYS A 451 30.47 22.54 -12.80
C CYS A 451 31.28 21.25 -12.84
N GLU A 452 32.55 21.32 -12.46
CA GLU A 452 33.39 20.16 -12.17
C GLU A 452 33.33 19.83 -10.67
N PHE A 453 33.50 18.56 -10.30
CA PHE A 453 33.48 18.17 -8.90
C PHE A 453 34.43 17.02 -8.57
N TRP A 454 34.93 17.02 -7.33
CA TRP A 454 35.72 15.92 -6.75
C TRP A 454 35.22 15.60 -5.36
N THR A 455 35.01 14.31 -5.10
CA THR A 455 34.63 13.81 -3.77
C THR A 455 35.84 13.22 -3.08
N PHE A 456 36.04 13.59 -1.82
CA PHE A 456 37.08 13.05 -0.96
C PHE A 456 36.43 12.37 0.25
N PHE A 457 36.70 11.06 0.39
CA PHE A 457 36.31 10.27 1.55
C PHE A 457 37.53 9.99 2.42
N SER A 458 37.43 10.32 3.71
CA SER A 458 38.46 10.03 4.70
C SER A 458 37.86 9.20 5.86
N GLU A 459 38.62 9.02 6.93
CA GLU A 459 38.13 8.42 8.19
C GLU A 459 37.09 9.31 8.91
N SER A 460 37.00 10.59 8.56
CA SER A 460 36.00 11.55 9.06
C SER A 460 34.57 11.05 8.87
N VAL A 461 33.66 11.50 9.75
CA VAL A 461 32.21 11.28 9.57
C VAL A 461 31.63 12.14 8.46
N LEU A 462 32.42 13.06 7.90
CA LEU A 462 32.05 13.93 6.80
C LEU A 462 32.74 13.51 5.49
N ALA A 463 31.97 13.50 4.41
CA ALA A 463 32.47 13.51 3.05
C ALA A 463 32.67 14.97 2.61
N ARG A 464 33.77 15.25 1.91
CA ARG A 464 34.01 16.57 1.31
C ARG A 464 33.81 16.50 -0.18
N VAL A 465 33.05 17.46 -0.71
CA VAL A 465 32.91 17.69 -2.15
C VAL A 465 33.50 19.04 -2.49
N GLN A 466 34.46 19.07 -3.40
CA GLN A 466 34.90 20.29 -4.05
C GLN A 466 34.10 20.46 -5.34
N LEU A 467 33.51 21.63 -5.56
CA LEU A 467 32.85 22.01 -6.79
C LEU A 467 33.53 23.25 -7.37
N ILE A 468 33.86 23.22 -8.65
CA ILE A 468 34.41 24.35 -9.40
C ILE A 468 33.36 24.77 -10.43
N LEU A 469 32.73 25.92 -10.20
CA LEU A 469 31.61 26.42 -10.98
C LEU A 469 32.07 27.53 -11.92
N ARG A 470 31.83 27.39 -13.23
CA ARG A 470 32.15 28.41 -14.23
C ARG A 470 31.04 29.46 -14.29
N VAL A 471 31.39 30.72 -14.01
CA VAL A 471 30.46 31.86 -13.93
C VAL A 471 30.81 32.94 -14.97
N ASP A 472 29.84 33.78 -15.31
CA ASP A 472 30.08 34.92 -16.19
C ASP A 472 30.68 36.09 -15.39
N PRO A 473 31.93 36.51 -15.68
CA PRO A 473 32.58 37.61 -14.97
C PRO A 473 31.80 38.93 -15.07
N LYS A 474 31.00 39.13 -16.13
CA LYS A 474 30.19 40.34 -16.35
C LYS A 474 29.01 40.44 -15.37
N VAL A 475 28.64 39.34 -14.72
CA VAL A 475 27.46 39.28 -13.84
C VAL A 475 27.91 39.40 -12.38
N THR A 476 27.70 40.58 -11.80
CA THR A 476 27.92 40.77 -10.35
C THR A 476 26.76 40.16 -9.57
N LEU A 477 27.04 39.11 -8.80
CA LEU A 477 26.07 38.46 -7.90
C LEU A 477 26.40 38.78 -6.44
N ASP A 478 25.41 39.34 -5.74
CA ASP A 478 25.39 39.46 -4.28
C ASP A 478 24.86 38.17 -3.67
N ILE A 479 25.72 37.47 -2.93
CA ILE A 479 25.46 36.14 -2.39
C ILE A 479 25.72 36.16 -0.91
N ASP A 480 24.65 36.00 -0.13
CA ASP A 480 24.74 35.72 1.29
C ASP A 480 25.17 34.25 1.49
N PRO A 481 26.38 33.98 2.02
CA PRO A 481 26.86 32.63 2.23
C PRO A 481 25.99 31.84 3.21
N GLN A 482 25.37 32.50 4.19
CA GLN A 482 24.53 31.85 5.19
C GLN A 482 23.19 31.42 4.59
N GLN A 483 22.62 32.25 3.73
CA GLN A 483 21.42 31.89 2.98
C GLN A 483 21.69 30.70 2.04
N LEU A 484 22.80 30.74 1.30
CA LEU A 484 23.18 29.65 0.40
C LEU A 484 23.39 28.33 1.14
N GLU A 485 24.04 28.36 2.30
CA GLU A 485 24.20 27.18 3.16
C GLU A 485 22.84 26.61 3.59
N ASN A 486 21.88 27.46 3.97
CA ASN A 486 20.53 27.04 4.34
C ASN A 486 19.75 26.43 3.17
N GLU A 487 19.85 27.01 1.98
CA GLU A 487 19.23 26.46 0.75
C GLU A 487 19.78 25.07 0.43
N VAL A 488 21.11 24.89 0.56
CA VAL A 488 21.76 23.59 0.40
C VAL A 488 21.29 22.60 1.48
N ILE A 489 21.20 22.99 2.74
CA ILE A 489 20.69 22.13 3.82
C ILE A 489 19.27 21.67 3.50
N GLN A 490 18.38 22.57 3.08
CA GLN A 490 17.00 22.23 2.75
C GLN A 490 16.90 21.29 1.54
N ALA A 491 17.69 21.54 0.49
CA ALA A 491 17.72 20.66 -0.67
C ALA A 491 18.22 19.24 -0.32
N CYS A 492 19.11 19.12 0.65
CA CYS A 492 19.69 17.86 1.09
C CYS A 492 18.86 17.11 2.15
N ARG A 493 17.78 17.69 2.69
CA ARG A 493 16.93 17.03 3.67
C ARG A 493 16.27 15.79 3.07
N SER A 494 16.33 14.69 3.82
CA SER A 494 15.59 13.48 3.45
C SER A 494 14.17 13.56 4.00
N TRP A 495 13.26 12.80 3.37
CA TRP A 495 11.90 12.61 3.89
C TRP A 495 11.88 12.21 5.37
N LYS A 496 12.88 11.43 5.83
CA LYS A 496 12.98 10.98 7.22
C LYS A 496 13.31 12.14 8.17
N ASP A 497 14.16 13.07 7.74
CA ASP A 497 14.54 14.24 8.54
C ASP A 497 13.35 15.20 8.69
N ASP A 498 12.59 15.37 7.61
CA ASP A 498 11.35 16.14 7.63
C ASP A 498 10.31 15.49 8.54
N TYR A 499 10.12 14.17 8.41
CA TYR A 499 9.22 13.42 9.29
C TYR A 499 9.61 13.55 10.76
N ALA A 500 10.89 13.35 11.10
CA ALA A 500 11.37 13.47 12.47
C ALA A 500 11.14 14.87 13.05
N SER A 501 11.41 15.91 12.26
CA SER A 501 11.19 17.31 12.65
C SER A 501 9.70 17.59 12.89
N LEU A 502 8.83 17.17 11.95
CA LEU A 502 7.39 17.42 12.01
C LEU A 502 6.71 16.61 13.13
N VAL A 503 7.21 15.42 13.45
CA VAL A 503 6.75 14.63 14.62
C VAL A 503 7.07 15.38 15.91
N ILE A 504 8.29 15.90 16.06
CA ILE A 504 8.68 16.68 17.23
C ILE A 504 7.83 17.97 17.34
N GLU A 505 7.57 18.64 16.22
CA GLU A 505 6.73 19.83 16.18
C GLU A 505 5.26 19.53 16.57
N SER A 506 4.68 18.46 16.02
CA SER A 506 3.26 18.16 16.20
C SER A 506 2.91 17.49 17.53
N PHE A 507 3.82 16.67 18.08
CA PHE A 507 3.60 15.96 19.36
C PHE A 507 4.35 16.62 20.54
N GLY A 508 5.21 17.60 20.29
CA GLY A 508 6.14 18.16 21.27
C GLY A 508 7.39 17.29 21.44
N GLU A 509 8.49 17.88 21.92
CA GLU A 509 9.82 17.26 21.94
C GLU A 509 9.86 15.91 22.67
N ALA A 510 9.30 15.82 23.88
CA ALA A 510 9.34 14.60 24.67
C ALA A 510 8.54 13.46 24.03
N GLN A 511 7.29 13.72 23.62
CA GLN A 511 6.44 12.69 23.02
C GLN A 511 6.89 12.34 21.60
N GLY A 512 7.29 13.33 20.80
CA GLY A 512 7.82 13.10 19.46
C GLY A 512 9.09 12.24 19.46
N THR A 513 10.00 12.47 20.40
CA THR A 513 11.19 11.62 20.59
C THR A 513 10.81 10.19 20.93
N ASN A 514 9.82 9.99 21.81
CA ASN A 514 9.34 8.64 22.15
C ASN A 514 8.72 7.95 20.94
N VAL A 515 7.89 8.63 20.14
CA VAL A 515 7.31 8.07 18.91
C VAL A 515 8.39 7.63 17.92
N LEU A 516 9.43 8.45 17.72
CA LEU A 516 10.56 8.09 16.85
C LEU A 516 11.36 6.89 17.39
N ALA A 517 11.50 6.79 18.72
CA ALA A 517 12.14 5.65 19.37
C ALA A 517 11.29 4.36 19.28
N ASP A 518 9.97 4.47 19.42
CA ASP A 518 9.03 3.36 19.35
C ASP A 518 8.86 2.80 17.93
N PHE A 519 9.10 3.61 16.91
CA PHE A 519 9.06 3.22 15.49
C PHE A 519 10.40 3.46 14.79
N PRO A 520 11.48 2.71 15.13
CA PRO A 520 12.85 3.02 14.69
C PRO A 520 13.06 2.88 13.18
N LYS A 521 12.24 2.07 12.50
CA LYS A 521 12.27 1.94 11.02
C LYS A 521 11.39 2.98 10.31
N GLY A 522 10.52 3.67 11.05
CA GLY A 522 9.53 4.60 10.53
C GLY A 522 8.63 3.97 9.46
N PHE A 523 8.22 4.79 8.50
CA PHE A 523 7.40 4.37 7.36
C PHE A 523 8.23 3.64 6.27
N PRO A 524 7.66 2.60 5.62
CA PRO A 524 8.34 1.82 4.59
C PRO A 524 8.63 2.65 3.33
N ALA A 525 9.55 2.18 2.47
CA ALA A 525 9.96 2.92 1.26
C ALA A 525 8.79 3.29 0.34
N GLY A 526 7.93 2.32 -0.01
CA GLY A 526 6.77 2.58 -0.87
C GLY A 526 5.73 3.54 -0.29
N TYR A 527 5.76 3.77 1.03
CA TYR A 527 4.96 4.82 1.66
C TYR A 527 5.59 6.20 1.42
N ARG A 528 6.90 6.31 1.68
CA ARG A 528 7.68 7.56 1.55
C ARG A 528 7.72 8.09 0.12
N GLU A 529 7.56 7.23 -0.87
CA GLU A 529 7.47 7.61 -2.28
C GLU A 529 6.11 8.21 -2.67
N ARG A 530 5.01 7.82 -2.00
CA ARG A 530 3.65 8.31 -2.34
C ARG A 530 3.16 9.44 -1.45
N PHE A 531 3.66 9.53 -0.22
CA PHE A 531 3.16 10.47 0.79
C PHE A 531 4.24 11.43 1.24
N ALA A 532 3.87 12.68 1.46
CA ALA A 532 4.75 13.66 2.09
C ALA A 532 4.83 13.42 3.61
N ALA A 533 5.90 13.93 4.23
CA ALA A 533 6.16 13.74 5.66
C ALA A 533 5.03 14.28 6.56
N HIS A 534 4.34 15.36 6.16
CA HIS A 534 3.18 15.89 6.89
C HIS A 534 2.03 14.88 6.97
N SER A 535 1.76 14.14 5.88
CA SER A 535 0.72 13.12 5.87
C SER A 535 1.09 12.00 6.85
N ALA A 536 2.35 11.57 6.83
CA ALA A 536 2.86 10.54 7.75
C ALA A 536 2.68 10.89 9.24
N VAL A 537 2.75 12.17 9.61
CA VAL A 537 2.45 12.61 10.99
C VAL A 537 0.99 12.37 11.33
N VAL A 538 0.05 12.73 10.45
CA VAL A 538 -1.39 12.49 10.62
C VAL A 538 -1.69 10.99 10.68
N ASP A 539 -1.07 10.21 9.79
CA ASP A 539 -1.18 8.76 9.78
C ASP A 539 -0.65 8.14 11.08
N MET A 540 0.44 8.67 11.64
CA MET A 540 0.94 8.25 12.94
C MET A 540 -0.03 8.60 14.07
N GLN A 541 -0.74 9.73 14.03
CA GLN A 541 -1.80 10.04 15.00
C GLN A 541 -2.90 8.98 14.98
N HIS A 542 -3.34 8.55 13.80
CA HIS A 542 -4.33 7.48 13.67
C HIS A 542 -3.78 6.14 14.21
N VAL A 543 -2.54 5.79 13.90
CA VAL A 543 -1.89 4.56 14.43
C VAL A 543 -1.82 4.59 15.96
N LEU A 544 -1.45 5.72 16.56
CA LEU A 544 -1.37 5.88 18.01
C LEU A 544 -2.74 5.88 18.71
N SER A 545 -3.83 6.15 17.97
CA SER A 545 -5.20 6.08 18.51
C SER A 545 -5.76 4.65 18.60
N LEU A 546 -5.09 3.67 17.98
CA LEU A 546 -5.51 2.28 17.99
C LEU A 546 -5.28 1.63 19.36
N SER A 547 -6.23 0.81 19.79
CA SER A 547 -6.19 0.08 21.07
C SER A 547 -6.92 -1.26 20.94
N GLU A 548 -6.86 -2.13 21.95
CA GLU A 548 -7.66 -3.37 21.96
C GLU A 548 -9.18 -3.09 21.87
N ALA A 549 -9.64 -1.99 22.47
CA ALA A 549 -11.05 -1.56 22.39
C ALA A 549 -11.40 -0.88 21.05
N ASN A 550 -10.40 -0.38 20.33
CA ASN A 550 -10.57 0.30 19.05
C ASN A 550 -9.46 -0.14 18.06
N PRO A 551 -9.54 -1.38 17.53
CA PRO A 551 -8.48 -1.95 16.71
C PRO A 551 -8.48 -1.45 15.26
N LEU A 552 -9.51 -0.67 14.87
CA LEU A 552 -9.74 -0.20 13.51
C LEU A 552 -10.13 1.27 13.50
N VAL A 553 -9.43 2.07 12.71
CA VAL A 553 -9.76 3.47 12.41
C VAL A 553 -9.80 3.67 10.91
N MET A 554 -10.66 4.57 10.44
CA MET A 554 -10.77 4.93 9.03
C MET A 554 -10.57 6.44 8.87
N SER A 555 -9.95 6.87 7.76
CA SER A 555 -9.76 8.28 7.41
C SER A 555 -9.89 8.50 5.90
N PHE A 556 -10.73 9.43 5.47
CA PHE A 556 -10.83 9.84 4.07
C PHE A 556 -10.01 11.11 3.79
N TYR A 557 -9.38 11.16 2.62
CA TYR A 557 -8.68 12.34 2.13
C TYR A 557 -8.72 12.43 0.60
N GLN A 558 -8.45 13.63 0.08
CA GLN A 558 -8.32 13.89 -1.35
C GLN A 558 -6.88 14.31 -1.67
N PRO A 559 -6.18 13.62 -2.59
CA PRO A 559 -4.85 14.03 -3.00
C PRO A 559 -4.86 15.42 -3.68
N LEU A 560 -3.89 16.27 -3.35
CA LEU A 560 -3.74 17.62 -3.95
C LEU A 560 -3.46 17.58 -5.46
N SER A 561 -2.84 16.50 -5.95
CA SER A 561 -2.38 16.32 -7.33
C SER A 561 -3.28 15.40 -8.18
N GLY A 562 -4.47 15.04 -7.69
CA GLY A 562 -5.39 14.11 -8.34
C GLY A 562 -6.55 14.76 -9.10
N ASP A 563 -7.23 13.98 -9.93
CA ASP A 563 -8.50 14.37 -10.54
C ASP A 563 -9.53 14.65 -9.42
N LYS A 564 -10.40 15.67 -9.60
CA LYS A 564 -11.35 16.10 -8.55
C LYS A 564 -12.35 15.00 -8.15
N ALA A 565 -12.45 13.94 -8.95
CA ALA A 565 -13.33 12.79 -8.73
C ALA A 565 -12.66 11.60 -8.02
N GLN A 566 -11.34 11.60 -7.80
CA GLN A 566 -10.64 10.52 -7.07
C GLN A 566 -10.53 10.84 -5.58
N LEU A 567 -10.95 9.87 -4.77
CA LEU A 567 -10.90 9.93 -3.31
C LEU A 567 -10.09 8.75 -2.77
N HIS A 568 -9.49 8.97 -1.61
CA HIS A 568 -8.76 7.95 -0.89
C HIS A 568 -9.31 7.74 0.51
N CYS A 569 -9.19 6.51 0.99
CA CYS A 569 -9.59 6.06 2.32
C CYS A 569 -8.47 5.20 2.87
N LYS A 570 -7.98 5.56 4.04
CA LYS A 570 -7.02 4.77 4.79
C LYS A 570 -7.74 4.03 5.90
N LEU A 571 -7.53 2.72 5.95
CA LEU A 571 -7.89 1.88 7.09
C LEU A 571 -6.64 1.57 7.90
N TYR A 572 -6.69 1.87 9.19
CA TYR A 572 -5.62 1.61 10.15
C TYR A 572 -6.06 0.44 11.02
N HIS A 573 -5.28 -0.63 11.06
CA HIS A 573 -5.59 -1.81 11.86
C HIS A 573 -4.41 -2.25 12.72
N ALA A 574 -4.68 -2.63 13.96
CA ALA A 574 -3.67 -3.15 14.88
C ALA A 574 -3.48 -4.66 14.71
N ASP A 575 -2.23 -5.11 14.82
CA ASP A 575 -1.77 -6.51 14.91
C ASP A 575 -1.93 -7.36 13.64
N THR A 576 -3.04 -7.27 12.92
CA THR A 576 -3.30 -8.07 11.70
C THR A 576 -3.63 -7.21 10.48
N PRO A 577 -3.31 -7.66 9.26
CA PRO A 577 -3.80 -7.02 8.04
C PRO A 577 -5.30 -7.31 7.85
N LEU A 578 -6.03 -6.36 7.26
CA LEU A 578 -7.44 -6.55 6.90
C LEU A 578 -7.55 -7.38 5.62
N ALA A 579 -8.40 -8.41 5.64
CA ALA A 579 -8.68 -9.19 4.44
C ALA A 579 -9.58 -8.38 3.49
N LEU A 580 -9.17 -8.27 2.22
CA LEU A 580 -9.94 -7.54 1.20
C LEU A 580 -11.37 -8.10 1.03
N SER A 581 -11.55 -9.42 1.19
CA SER A 581 -12.86 -10.08 1.14
C SER A 581 -13.86 -9.55 2.16
N ASP A 582 -13.37 -9.02 3.28
CA ASP A 582 -14.21 -8.60 4.40
C ASP A 582 -14.56 -7.10 4.28
N VAL A 583 -13.65 -6.31 3.72
CA VAL A 583 -13.76 -4.85 3.61
C VAL A 583 -14.44 -4.42 2.31
N LEU A 584 -14.05 -5.00 1.17
CA LEU A 584 -14.54 -4.56 -0.15
C LEU A 584 -16.08 -4.58 -0.26
N PRO A 585 -16.79 -5.64 0.20
CA PRO A 585 -18.24 -5.64 0.14
C PRO A 585 -18.89 -4.50 0.94
N ILE A 586 -18.26 -4.06 2.05
CA ILE A 586 -18.76 -2.96 2.87
C ILE A 586 -18.62 -1.63 2.10
N LEU A 587 -17.45 -1.39 1.51
CA LEU A 587 -17.20 -0.17 0.73
C LEU A 587 -18.11 -0.09 -0.50
N GLU A 588 -18.31 -1.21 -1.20
CA GLU A 588 -19.23 -1.30 -2.34
C GLU A 588 -20.69 -1.04 -1.94
N ASN A 589 -21.15 -1.63 -0.85
CA ASN A 589 -22.50 -1.41 -0.32
C ASN A 589 -22.70 0.01 0.22
N LEU A 590 -21.65 0.70 0.67
CA LEU A 590 -21.68 2.14 0.98
C LEU A 590 -21.72 3.02 -0.29
N GLY A 591 -21.54 2.43 -1.47
CA GLY A 591 -21.61 3.10 -2.77
C GLY A 591 -20.27 3.54 -3.34
N LEU A 592 -19.14 3.07 -2.78
CA LEU A 592 -17.79 3.39 -3.23
C LEU A 592 -17.30 2.33 -4.23
N ARG A 593 -16.69 2.75 -5.33
CA ARG A 593 -16.08 1.86 -6.32
C ARG A 593 -14.56 1.87 -6.15
N VAL A 594 -14.02 0.79 -5.60
CA VAL A 594 -12.58 0.63 -5.35
C VAL A 594 -11.81 0.44 -6.65
N LEU A 595 -10.79 1.27 -6.87
CA LEU A 595 -9.87 1.21 -8.01
C LEU A 595 -8.60 0.41 -7.68
N GLY A 596 -8.16 0.44 -6.44
CA GLY A 596 -6.95 -0.26 -5.97
C GLY A 596 -6.69 -0.07 -4.49
N GLU A 597 -5.78 -0.88 -3.95
CA GLU A 597 -5.38 -0.89 -2.54
C GLU A 597 -3.85 -0.94 -2.43
N PHE A 598 -3.31 -0.22 -1.44
CA PHE A 598 -1.89 -0.16 -1.15
C PHE A 598 -1.67 -0.38 0.36
N PRO A 599 -1.19 -1.56 0.78
CA PRO A 599 -0.92 -1.86 2.18
C PRO A 599 0.47 -1.40 2.61
N TYR A 600 0.56 -0.82 3.80
CA TYR A 600 1.80 -0.41 4.44
C TYR A 600 1.88 -0.95 5.86
N ARG A 601 3.00 -1.58 6.17
CA ARG A 601 3.26 -2.17 7.49
C ARG A 601 4.22 -1.31 8.30
N LEU A 602 3.82 -1.01 9.53
CA LEU A 602 4.62 -0.37 10.57
C LEU A 602 4.87 -1.38 11.71
N ARG A 603 6.02 -1.26 12.38
CA ARG A 603 6.40 -2.14 13.48
C ARG A 603 6.89 -1.33 14.67
N HIS A 604 6.30 -1.60 15.83
CA HIS A 604 6.70 -1.00 17.09
C HIS A 604 7.86 -1.79 17.72
N THR A 605 8.68 -1.13 18.53
CA THR A 605 9.75 -1.73 19.36
C THR A 605 9.29 -2.91 20.23
N ASN A 606 8.06 -2.89 20.74
CA ASN A 606 7.49 -3.97 21.56
C ASN A 606 7.07 -5.20 20.75
N GLY A 607 7.19 -5.16 19.42
CA GLY A 607 6.86 -6.26 18.53
C GLY A 607 5.46 -6.22 17.93
N ARG A 608 4.57 -5.31 18.36
CA ARG A 608 3.25 -5.12 17.72
C ARG A 608 3.42 -4.56 16.31
N GLU A 609 2.51 -4.99 15.43
CA GLU A 609 2.44 -4.54 14.05
C GLU A 609 1.22 -3.64 13.84
N PHE A 610 1.33 -2.67 12.93
CA PHE A 610 0.24 -1.80 12.54
C PHE A 610 0.17 -1.74 11.02
N TRP A 611 -1.04 -1.80 10.48
CA TRP A 611 -1.29 -1.85 9.05
C TRP A 611 -2.08 -0.62 8.61
N ILE A 612 -1.62 0.01 7.54
CA ILE A 612 -2.31 1.12 6.86
C ILE A 612 -2.68 0.63 5.46
N HIS A 613 -3.96 0.52 5.17
CA HIS A 613 -4.47 0.14 3.86
C HIS A 613 -5.03 1.40 3.18
N ASP A 614 -4.33 1.93 2.18
CA ASP A 614 -4.78 3.07 1.38
C ASP A 614 -5.57 2.58 0.15
N PHE A 615 -6.88 2.81 0.16
CA PHE A 615 -7.78 2.50 -0.95
C PHE A 615 -8.01 3.74 -1.80
N ALA A 616 -7.85 3.61 -3.11
CA ALA A 616 -8.31 4.61 -4.08
C ALA A 616 -9.69 4.22 -4.60
N PHE A 617 -10.65 5.14 -4.66
CA PHE A 617 -11.98 4.89 -5.19
C PHE A 617 -12.56 6.08 -5.94
N THR A 618 -13.63 5.77 -6.67
CA THR A 618 -14.54 6.72 -7.30
C THR A 618 -15.93 6.52 -6.72
N TYR A 619 -16.75 7.56 -6.73
CA TYR A 619 -18.18 7.45 -6.45
C TYR A 619 -18.97 7.43 -7.77
N GLY A 620 -20.22 6.96 -7.73
CA GLY A 620 -21.06 6.91 -8.93
C GLY A 620 -21.32 8.28 -9.56
N GLU A 621 -21.44 8.33 -10.90
CA GLU A 621 -21.76 9.56 -11.64
C GLU A 621 -23.04 10.24 -11.12
N GLY A 622 -23.01 11.57 -10.95
CA GLY A 622 -24.18 12.39 -10.58
C GLY A 622 -24.27 12.82 -9.11
N LEU A 623 -23.40 12.32 -8.23
CA LEU A 623 -23.37 12.70 -6.82
C LEU A 623 -22.57 14.01 -6.59
N LYS A 624 -23.25 15.11 -6.27
CA LYS A 624 -22.62 16.34 -5.77
C LYS A 624 -22.47 16.24 -4.25
N LEU A 625 -21.31 15.81 -3.76
CA LEU A 625 -21.07 15.58 -2.33
C LEU A 625 -20.10 16.62 -1.75
N ASP A 626 -20.46 17.20 -0.60
CA ASP A 626 -19.51 17.88 0.28
C ASP A 626 -18.95 16.84 1.26
N LEU A 627 -17.82 16.25 0.87
CA LEU A 627 -17.24 15.11 1.57
C LEU A 627 -16.67 15.46 2.95
N GLN A 628 -16.34 16.73 3.20
CA GLN A 628 -15.94 17.16 4.54
C GLN A 628 -17.09 16.99 5.55
N GLN A 629 -18.34 17.18 5.12
CA GLN A 629 -19.52 17.00 5.98
C GLN A 629 -19.91 15.52 6.16
N LEU A 630 -19.56 14.66 5.20
CA LEU A 630 -19.96 13.24 5.20
C LEU A 630 -18.90 12.30 5.79
N ASN A 631 -17.68 12.79 6.00
CA ASN A 631 -16.54 11.97 6.45
C ASN A 631 -16.87 11.22 7.75
N ASP A 632 -17.35 11.93 8.77
CA ASP A 632 -17.72 11.35 10.06
C ASP A 632 -18.87 10.35 9.95
N THR A 633 -19.85 10.62 9.08
CA THR A 633 -21.03 9.76 8.91
C THR A 633 -20.67 8.45 8.22
N LEU A 634 -19.80 8.50 7.21
CA LEU A 634 -19.25 7.32 6.53
C LEU A 634 -18.34 6.53 7.47
N GLN A 635 -17.49 7.22 8.25
CA GLN A 635 -16.63 6.61 9.25
C GLN A 635 -17.42 5.84 10.30
N ASP A 636 -18.41 6.48 10.89
CA ASP A 636 -19.27 5.88 11.90
C ASP A 636 -20.01 4.65 11.33
N ALA A 637 -20.61 4.79 10.14
CA ALA A 637 -21.30 3.69 9.48
C ALA A 637 -20.37 2.49 9.21
N PHE A 638 -19.19 2.72 8.67
CA PHE A 638 -18.23 1.66 8.38
C PHE A 638 -17.82 0.90 9.65
N VAL A 639 -17.48 1.61 10.74
CA VAL A 639 -17.07 0.99 12.00
C VAL A 639 -18.21 0.13 12.58
N HIS A 640 -19.44 0.63 12.57
CA HIS A 640 -20.60 -0.13 13.06
C HIS A 640 -20.94 -1.34 12.17
N ILE A 641 -20.73 -1.27 10.86
CA ILE A 641 -20.91 -2.41 9.96
C ILE A 641 -19.84 -3.48 10.20
N VAL A 642 -18.56 -3.09 10.31
CA VAL A 642 -17.44 -4.03 10.58
C VAL A 642 -17.62 -4.72 11.92
N ARG A 643 -18.04 -4.01 12.97
CA ARG A 643 -18.36 -4.59 14.29
C ARG A 643 -19.62 -5.45 14.29
N GLY A 644 -20.36 -5.46 13.18
CA GLY A 644 -21.62 -6.17 13.04
C GLY A 644 -22.79 -5.53 13.80
N GLU A 645 -22.67 -4.30 14.26
CA GLU A 645 -23.76 -3.55 14.89
C GLU A 645 -24.78 -3.01 13.88
N ALA A 646 -24.41 -3.02 12.59
CA ALA A 646 -25.29 -2.85 11.43
C ALA A 646 -25.05 -3.97 10.40
N GLU A 647 -26.03 -4.27 9.55
CA GLU A 647 -25.84 -5.21 8.43
C GLU A 647 -25.09 -4.60 7.25
N ASN A 648 -24.39 -5.46 6.50
CA ASN A 648 -23.74 -5.13 5.25
C ASN A 648 -24.64 -5.47 4.05
N ASP A 649 -25.43 -4.51 3.56
CA ASP A 649 -26.32 -4.69 2.41
C ASP A 649 -26.55 -3.37 1.64
N ALA A 650 -27.33 -3.44 0.55
CA ALA A 650 -27.58 -2.30 -0.35
C ALA A 650 -28.26 -1.07 0.30
N PHE A 651 -28.82 -1.19 1.52
CA PHE A 651 -29.33 -0.03 2.24
C PHE A 651 -28.21 0.90 2.69
N ASN A 652 -26.98 0.39 2.91
CA ASN A 652 -25.84 1.19 3.35
C ASN A 652 -25.48 2.33 2.38
N ARG A 653 -25.85 2.22 1.11
CA ARG A 653 -25.65 3.28 0.12
C ARG A 653 -26.40 4.56 0.47
N LEU A 654 -27.48 4.48 1.26
CA LEU A 654 -28.23 5.64 1.78
C LEU A 654 -27.39 6.54 2.71
N VAL A 655 -26.32 6.01 3.31
CA VAL A 655 -25.34 6.82 4.05
C VAL A 655 -24.76 7.90 3.13
N LEU A 656 -24.44 7.52 1.90
CA LEU A 656 -23.83 8.40 0.90
C LEU A 656 -24.87 9.14 0.05
N THR A 657 -25.92 8.46 -0.43
CA THR A 657 -26.92 9.06 -1.35
C THR A 657 -27.92 9.97 -0.63
N ALA A 658 -28.32 9.62 0.59
CA ALA A 658 -29.29 10.38 1.38
C ALA A 658 -28.65 11.19 2.51
N GLY A 659 -27.36 10.96 2.83
CA GLY A 659 -26.67 11.61 3.96
C GLY A 659 -27.19 11.15 5.32
N LEU A 660 -27.67 9.90 5.41
CA LEU A 660 -28.29 9.36 6.62
C LEU A 660 -27.27 8.66 7.52
N PRO A 661 -27.29 8.88 8.85
CA PRO A 661 -26.52 8.07 9.79
C PRO A 661 -26.89 6.59 9.69
N TRP A 662 -25.94 5.70 10.01
CA TRP A 662 -26.14 4.24 9.90
C TRP A 662 -27.39 3.74 10.66
N ARG A 663 -27.71 4.36 11.80
CA ARG A 663 -28.85 3.97 12.63
C ARG A 663 -30.19 4.33 11.97
N ASP A 664 -30.24 5.43 11.24
CA ASP A 664 -31.41 5.84 10.45
C ASP A 664 -31.56 4.95 9.20
N VAL A 665 -30.45 4.50 8.61
CA VAL A 665 -30.47 3.46 7.58
C VAL A 665 -30.99 2.13 8.15
N ALA A 666 -30.57 1.75 9.35
CA ALA A 666 -31.07 0.56 10.04
C ALA A 666 -32.57 0.66 10.35
N LEU A 667 -33.10 1.85 10.65
CA LEU A 667 -34.54 2.10 10.80
C LEU A 667 -35.30 1.78 9.50
N LEU A 668 -34.85 2.30 8.36
CA LEU A 668 -35.47 2.01 7.07
C LEU A 668 -35.36 0.53 6.70
N ARG A 669 -34.22 -0.11 7.01
CA ARG A 669 -34.02 -1.56 6.84
C ARG A 669 -34.99 -2.36 7.70
N ALA A 670 -35.23 -1.97 8.95
CA ALA A 670 -36.16 -2.65 9.83
C ALA A 670 -37.61 -2.61 9.31
N TYR A 671 -38.05 -1.46 8.78
CA TYR A 671 -39.34 -1.39 8.09
C TYR A 671 -39.37 -2.27 6.83
N ALA A 672 -38.28 -2.35 6.04
CA ALA A 672 -38.19 -3.27 4.91
C ALA A 672 -38.36 -4.73 5.33
N ARG A 673 -37.70 -5.13 6.43
CA ARG A 673 -37.79 -6.47 7.01
C ARG A 673 -39.22 -6.79 7.45
N TYR A 674 -39.92 -5.83 8.04
CA TYR A 674 -41.34 -5.98 8.36
C TYR A 674 -42.22 -6.08 7.10
N LEU A 675 -41.96 -5.26 6.06
CA LEU A 675 -42.67 -5.33 4.77
C LEU A 675 -42.53 -6.71 4.10
N LYS A 676 -41.35 -7.33 4.21
CA LYS A 676 -41.11 -8.71 3.78
C LYS A 676 -42.02 -9.69 4.55
N GLN A 677 -42.09 -9.57 5.87
CA GLN A 677 -42.89 -10.46 6.73
C GLN A 677 -44.41 -10.34 6.53
N ILE A 678 -44.92 -9.18 6.08
CA ILE A 678 -46.34 -9.02 5.70
C ILE A 678 -46.62 -9.42 4.24
N ARG A 679 -45.61 -9.92 3.52
CA ARG A 679 -45.68 -10.43 2.13
C ARG A 679 -46.10 -9.37 1.11
N LEU A 680 -45.47 -8.19 1.15
CA LEU A 680 -45.70 -7.14 0.13
C LEU A 680 -45.33 -7.58 -1.31
N GLY A 681 -44.45 -8.60 -1.44
CA GLY A 681 -44.12 -9.24 -2.71
C GLY A 681 -42.82 -8.74 -3.37
N PHE A 682 -42.05 -7.90 -2.69
CA PHE A 682 -40.75 -7.40 -3.15
C PHE A 682 -39.63 -7.94 -2.27
N ASP A 683 -38.47 -8.23 -2.88
CA ASP A 683 -37.27 -8.57 -2.12
C ASP A 683 -36.63 -7.33 -1.48
N LEU A 684 -35.73 -7.56 -0.53
CA LEU A 684 -35.06 -6.48 0.20
C LEU A 684 -34.12 -5.65 -0.69
N GLY A 685 -33.53 -6.25 -1.73
CA GLY A 685 -32.61 -5.56 -2.63
C GLY A 685 -33.32 -4.53 -3.50
N TYR A 686 -34.51 -4.88 -4.01
CA TYR A 686 -35.36 -3.98 -4.78
C TYR A 686 -35.92 -2.85 -3.91
N ILE A 687 -36.29 -3.14 -2.66
CA ILE A 687 -36.70 -2.09 -1.70
C ILE A 687 -35.53 -1.13 -1.42
N ALA A 688 -34.32 -1.64 -1.19
CA ALA A 688 -33.13 -0.81 -0.98
C ALA A 688 -32.83 0.06 -2.22
N SER A 689 -32.91 -0.52 -3.43
CA SER A 689 -32.73 0.20 -4.69
C SER A 689 -33.76 1.32 -4.85
N THR A 690 -35.03 1.05 -4.53
CA THR A 690 -36.11 2.05 -4.55
C THR A 690 -35.80 3.25 -3.65
N LEU A 691 -35.38 3.00 -2.40
CA LEU A 691 -35.01 4.09 -1.49
C LEU A 691 -33.79 4.87 -1.97
N ASN A 692 -32.81 4.22 -2.60
CA ASN A 692 -31.63 4.88 -3.15
C ASN A 692 -31.96 5.74 -4.38
N ASN A 693 -32.88 5.28 -5.24
CA ASN A 693 -33.36 6.02 -6.41
C ASN A 693 -34.14 7.29 -6.00
N HIS A 694 -34.79 7.25 -4.85
CA HIS A 694 -35.61 8.34 -4.28
C HIS A 694 -35.06 8.77 -2.90
N ALA A 695 -33.76 9.09 -2.85
CA ALA A 695 -33.03 9.40 -1.62
C ALA A 695 -33.57 10.62 -0.86
N ASP A 696 -34.16 11.58 -1.57
CA ASP A 696 -34.87 12.73 -1.02
C ASP A 696 -36.13 12.29 -0.25
N ILE A 697 -36.94 11.39 -0.81
CA ILE A 697 -38.11 10.82 -0.13
C ILE A 697 -37.67 9.99 1.09
N ALA A 698 -36.61 9.19 0.97
CA ALA A 698 -36.05 8.43 2.08
C ALA A 698 -35.65 9.33 3.26
N ARG A 699 -35.05 10.50 2.98
CA ARG A 699 -34.70 11.51 3.99
C ARG A 699 -35.93 12.09 4.67
N GLU A 700 -36.96 12.45 3.91
CA GLU A 700 -38.20 13.00 4.46
C GLU A 700 -39.00 11.97 5.28
N LEU A 701 -38.99 10.69 4.89
CA LEU A 701 -39.56 9.60 5.70
C LEU A 701 -38.87 9.48 7.07
N THR A 702 -37.54 9.49 7.10
CA THR A 702 -36.77 9.49 8.36
C THR A 702 -37.05 10.75 9.18
N ARG A 703 -37.18 11.91 8.52
CA ARG A 703 -37.53 13.18 9.17
C ARG A 703 -38.92 13.13 9.80
N LEU A 704 -39.90 12.53 9.13
CA LEU A 704 -41.24 12.30 9.68
C LEU A 704 -41.17 11.40 10.93
N PHE A 705 -40.43 10.29 10.87
CA PHE A 705 -40.23 9.42 12.03
C PHE A 705 -39.60 10.17 13.21
N LYS A 706 -38.53 10.93 12.97
CA LYS A 706 -37.86 11.76 13.98
C LYS A 706 -38.80 12.82 14.57
N THR A 707 -39.66 13.41 13.74
CA THR A 707 -40.66 14.38 14.20
C THR A 707 -41.65 13.72 15.17
N ARG A 708 -42.16 12.54 14.81
CA ARG A 708 -43.14 11.77 15.60
C ARG A 708 -42.59 11.29 16.96
N PHE A 709 -41.34 10.85 17.02
CA PHE A 709 -40.83 10.14 18.21
C PHE A 709 -39.69 10.85 18.96
N TYR A 710 -38.93 11.74 18.30
CA TYR A 710 -37.87 12.52 18.95
C TYR A 710 -38.32 13.95 19.26
N LEU A 711 -38.82 14.69 18.26
CA LEU A 711 -39.23 16.09 18.45
C LEU A 711 -40.51 16.23 19.27
N ALA A 712 -41.41 15.25 19.22
CA ALA A 712 -42.60 15.19 20.08
C ALA A 712 -42.29 15.21 21.59
N ARG A 713 -41.04 14.90 21.98
CA ARG A 713 -40.56 15.01 23.38
C ARG A 713 -40.18 16.43 23.78
N LYS A 714 -40.02 17.35 22.81
CA LYS A 714 -39.50 18.71 22.98
C LYS A 714 -40.51 19.80 22.59
N LEU A 715 -41.47 19.49 21.72
CA LEU A 715 -42.43 20.45 21.15
C LEU A 715 -43.82 20.35 21.79
N SER A 716 -44.61 21.41 21.67
CA SER A 716 -46.02 21.45 22.08
C SER A 716 -46.90 20.68 21.08
N GLY A 717 -48.07 20.18 21.53
CA GLY A 717 -48.94 19.33 20.69
C GLY A 717 -49.43 19.99 19.40
N GLY A 718 -49.80 21.28 19.44
CA GLY A 718 -50.32 22.00 18.26
C GLY A 718 -49.26 22.25 17.19
N ASP A 719 -48.04 22.65 17.59
CA ASP A 719 -46.93 22.88 16.65
C ASP A 719 -46.43 21.56 16.04
N LEU A 720 -46.48 20.47 16.83
CA LEU A 720 -46.10 19.14 16.39
C LEU A 720 -47.05 18.60 15.32
N ASP A 721 -48.36 18.75 15.51
CA ASP A 721 -49.38 18.25 14.57
C ASP A 721 -49.30 18.98 13.22
N ASP A 722 -49.15 20.31 13.22
CA ASP A 722 -48.94 21.10 11.98
C ASP A 722 -47.64 20.70 11.27
N MET A 723 -46.54 20.50 12.00
CA MET A 723 -45.27 20.06 11.41
C MET A 723 -45.37 18.65 10.80
N GLN A 724 -46.05 17.72 11.48
CA GLN A 724 -46.28 16.37 10.94
C GLN A 724 -47.15 16.40 9.69
N GLN A 725 -48.23 17.18 9.67
CA GLN A 725 -49.10 17.30 8.51
C GLN A 725 -48.39 17.91 7.30
N ARG A 726 -47.55 18.94 7.51
CA ARG A 726 -46.75 19.55 6.44
C ARG A 726 -45.74 18.56 5.85
N LEU A 727 -45.04 17.80 6.70
CA LEU A 727 -44.10 16.78 6.24
C LEU A 727 -44.82 15.65 5.49
N GLU A 728 -45.98 15.19 5.99
CA GLU A 728 -46.79 14.19 5.32
C GLU A 728 -47.24 14.68 3.94
N GLN A 729 -47.75 15.91 3.83
CA GLN A 729 -48.17 16.48 2.55
C GLN A 729 -46.99 16.66 1.57
N ALA A 730 -45.82 17.05 2.08
CA ALA A 730 -44.61 17.16 1.27
C ALA A 730 -44.17 15.79 0.72
N ILE A 731 -44.19 14.75 1.55
CA ILE A 731 -43.90 13.37 1.14
C ILE A 731 -44.91 12.90 0.09
N LEU A 732 -46.22 13.10 0.32
CA LEU A 732 -47.26 12.73 -0.65
C LEU A 732 -47.06 13.44 -1.99
N THR A 733 -46.71 14.73 -1.97
CA THR A 733 -46.43 15.50 -3.19
C THR A 733 -45.21 14.97 -3.93
N ALA A 734 -44.14 14.57 -3.22
CA ALA A 734 -42.96 13.95 -3.82
C ALA A 734 -43.28 12.57 -4.41
N LEU A 735 -44.13 11.78 -3.74
CA LEU A 735 -44.59 10.47 -4.21
C LEU A 735 -45.37 10.55 -5.52
N ASP A 736 -46.16 11.61 -5.74
CA ASP A 736 -46.88 11.81 -7.00
C ASP A 736 -45.95 12.03 -8.20
N GLY A 737 -44.67 12.35 -7.97
CA GLY A 737 -43.62 12.45 -9.00
C GLY A 737 -42.98 11.11 -9.39
N VAL A 738 -43.20 10.04 -8.62
CA VAL A 738 -42.55 8.72 -8.82
C VAL A 738 -43.18 8.00 -10.02
N GLN A 739 -42.39 7.80 -11.08
CA GLN A 739 -42.87 7.24 -12.35
C GLN A 739 -43.12 5.72 -12.30
N VAL A 740 -42.36 4.98 -11.50
CA VAL A 740 -42.44 3.52 -11.43
C VAL A 740 -43.45 3.11 -10.36
N LEU A 741 -44.55 2.48 -10.76
CA LEU A 741 -45.67 2.13 -9.87
C LEU A 741 -45.25 1.23 -8.68
N ASN A 742 -44.32 0.29 -8.90
CA ASN A 742 -43.83 -0.56 -7.82
C ASN A 742 -42.99 0.22 -6.80
N GLU A 743 -42.20 1.21 -7.25
CA GLU A 743 -41.42 2.08 -6.38
C GLU A 743 -42.35 2.99 -5.55
N ASP A 744 -43.36 3.60 -6.19
CA ASP A 744 -44.40 4.38 -5.50
C ASP A 744 -45.12 3.55 -4.43
N ARG A 745 -45.52 2.32 -4.76
CA ARG A 745 -46.17 1.40 -3.81
C ARG A 745 -45.28 1.09 -2.60
N ILE A 746 -43.97 0.89 -2.81
CA ILE A 746 -43.02 0.65 -1.70
C ILE A 746 -42.94 1.89 -0.81
N LEU A 747 -42.72 3.07 -1.38
CA LEU A 747 -42.53 4.30 -0.61
C LEU A 747 -43.81 4.72 0.14
N ARG A 748 -45.00 4.57 -0.47
CA ARG A 748 -46.28 4.76 0.22
C ARG A 748 -46.46 3.80 1.40
N ARG A 749 -46.00 2.55 1.27
CA ARG A 749 -46.05 1.58 2.37
C ARG A 749 -45.10 1.95 3.52
N TYR A 750 -43.96 2.57 3.25
CA TYR A 750 -43.12 3.15 4.31
C TYR A 750 -43.86 4.25 5.09
N LEU A 751 -44.52 5.16 4.38
CA LEU A 751 -45.34 6.20 4.99
C LEU A 751 -46.46 5.59 5.87
N ASP A 752 -47.17 4.59 5.34
CA ASP A 752 -48.22 3.85 6.08
C ASP A 752 -47.67 3.23 7.37
N LEU A 753 -46.49 2.59 7.32
CA LEU A 753 -45.87 1.95 8.49
C LEU A 753 -45.43 2.96 9.55
N ILE A 754 -44.83 4.09 9.15
CA ILE A 754 -44.41 5.15 10.07
C ILE A 754 -45.65 5.73 10.78
N LYS A 755 -46.74 5.95 10.05
CA LYS A 755 -48.02 6.40 10.62
C LYS A 755 -48.67 5.36 11.53
N ALA A 756 -48.58 4.09 11.17
CA ALA A 756 -49.12 2.98 11.97
C ALA A 756 -48.27 2.65 13.21
N THR A 757 -47.06 3.21 13.32
CA THR A 757 -46.20 3.05 14.51
C THR A 757 -46.76 3.89 15.67
N MET A 758 -47.07 3.22 16.78
CA MET A 758 -47.67 3.82 17.98
C MET A 758 -46.65 4.11 19.08
N ARG A 759 -45.63 3.25 19.21
CA ARG A 759 -44.53 3.37 20.19
C ARG A 759 -43.24 2.80 19.62
N THR A 760 -42.11 3.35 20.05
CA THR A 760 -40.77 2.83 19.73
C THR A 760 -39.76 3.18 20.82
N ASN A 761 -38.77 2.30 21.02
CA ASN A 761 -37.62 2.53 21.90
C ASN A 761 -36.36 3.00 21.11
N PHE A 762 -36.49 3.37 19.83
CA PHE A 762 -35.36 3.76 18.97
C PHE A 762 -34.41 4.82 19.59
N TYR A 763 -34.97 5.75 20.39
CA TYR A 763 -34.27 6.83 21.08
C TYR A 763 -33.98 6.57 22.57
N GLN A 764 -34.17 5.34 23.05
CA GLN A 764 -33.71 4.94 24.39
C GLN A 764 -32.21 4.62 24.36
N THR A 765 -31.55 4.90 25.48
CA THR A 765 -30.16 4.55 25.72
C THR A 765 -30.06 3.35 26.64
N ASP A 766 -28.92 2.66 26.62
CA ASP A 766 -28.54 1.68 27.62
C ASP A 766 -28.01 2.35 28.91
N ALA A 767 -27.50 1.53 29.84
CA ALA A 767 -26.97 1.98 31.12
C ALA A 767 -25.72 2.87 31.01
N ASN A 768 -24.99 2.79 29.88
CA ASN A 768 -23.78 3.59 29.61
C ASN A 768 -24.11 4.90 28.85
N GLY A 769 -25.39 5.17 28.59
CA GLY A 769 -25.82 6.31 27.80
C GLY A 769 -25.64 6.13 26.28
N GLN A 770 -25.29 4.93 25.81
CA GLN A 770 -25.17 4.61 24.39
C GLN A 770 -26.52 4.18 23.81
N SER A 771 -26.69 4.29 22.49
CA SER A 771 -27.90 3.81 21.83
C SER A 771 -28.02 2.29 21.94
N LYS A 772 -29.21 1.76 22.26
CA LYS A 772 -29.43 0.30 22.33
C LYS A 772 -29.15 -0.37 20.98
N SER A 773 -28.59 -1.58 20.99
CA SER A 773 -28.26 -2.40 19.81
C SER A 773 -29.47 -3.06 19.12
N TYR A 774 -30.67 -2.80 19.65
CA TYR A 774 -31.96 -3.26 19.12
C TYR A 774 -32.97 -2.13 19.27
N PHE A 775 -34.03 -2.19 18.48
CA PHE A 775 -35.18 -1.32 18.61
C PHE A 775 -36.46 -2.03 18.19
N SER A 776 -37.60 -1.45 18.54
CA SER A 776 -38.91 -2.08 18.44
C SER A 776 -39.96 -1.10 17.99
N PHE A 777 -40.97 -1.61 17.29
CA PHE A 777 -42.11 -0.85 16.79
C PHE A 777 -43.40 -1.54 17.25
N LYS A 778 -44.21 -0.82 18.02
CA LYS A 778 -45.59 -1.24 18.30
C LYS A 778 -46.48 -0.68 17.19
N PHE A 779 -47.00 -1.54 16.34
CA PHE A 779 -47.92 -1.17 15.27
C PHE A 779 -49.37 -1.24 15.71
N ASN A 780 -50.20 -0.38 15.12
CA ASN A 780 -51.63 -0.61 14.94
C ASN A 780 -51.85 -1.24 13.55
N PRO A 781 -52.01 -2.58 13.46
CA PRO A 781 -52.03 -3.27 12.17
C PRO A 781 -53.25 -2.92 11.29
N ARG A 782 -54.29 -2.33 11.88
CA ARG A 782 -55.49 -1.88 11.14
C ARG A 782 -55.26 -0.64 10.28
N LEU A 783 -54.21 0.13 10.59
CA LEU A 783 -53.79 1.28 9.79
C LEU A 783 -52.90 0.89 8.61
N ILE A 784 -52.50 -0.39 8.51
CA ILE A 784 -51.63 -0.90 7.46
C ILE A 784 -52.50 -1.53 6.36
N PRO A 785 -52.51 -0.99 5.13
CA PRO A 785 -53.30 -1.56 4.05
C PRO A 785 -52.84 -2.96 3.65
N GLU A 786 -53.78 -3.79 3.16
CA GLU A 786 -53.51 -5.13 2.58
C GLU A 786 -52.88 -6.16 3.53
N LEU A 787 -52.96 -5.94 4.85
CA LEU A 787 -52.40 -6.88 5.82
C LEU A 787 -53.14 -8.25 5.79
N PRO A 788 -52.41 -9.39 5.80
CA PRO A 788 -53.03 -10.71 5.85
C PRO A 788 -53.98 -10.90 7.05
N LYS A 789 -55.18 -11.42 6.80
CA LYS A 789 -56.17 -11.74 7.84
C LYS A 789 -55.79 -13.06 8.57
N PRO A 790 -56.13 -13.20 9.87
CA PRO A 790 -56.81 -12.24 10.73
C PRO A 790 -55.88 -11.11 11.19
N VAL A 791 -56.39 -9.88 11.28
CA VAL A 791 -55.59 -8.69 11.62
C VAL A 791 -55.54 -8.52 13.16
N PRO A 792 -54.36 -8.57 13.81
CA PRO A 792 -54.23 -8.35 15.24
C PRO A 792 -54.64 -6.93 15.66
N LYS A 793 -54.93 -6.73 16.96
CA LYS A 793 -55.16 -5.38 17.51
C LYS A 793 -53.83 -4.62 17.63
N PHE A 794 -52.80 -5.30 18.11
CA PHE A 794 -51.45 -4.76 18.23
C PHE A 794 -50.44 -5.80 17.74
N GLU A 795 -49.36 -5.31 17.14
CA GLU A 795 -48.21 -6.11 16.76
C GLU A 795 -46.94 -5.39 17.18
N ILE A 796 -46.08 -6.06 17.96
CA ILE A 796 -44.77 -5.52 18.29
C ILE A 796 -43.73 -6.23 17.43
N PHE A 797 -43.00 -5.47 16.62
CA PHE A 797 -41.86 -5.97 15.86
C PHE A 797 -40.57 -5.52 16.55
N VAL A 798 -39.71 -6.48 16.91
CA VAL A 798 -38.39 -6.23 17.49
C VAL A 798 -37.33 -6.54 16.44
N TYR A 799 -36.37 -5.62 16.29
CA TYR A 799 -35.35 -5.70 15.27
C TYR A 799 -33.96 -5.39 15.83
N SER A 800 -33.00 -6.21 15.43
CA SER A 800 -31.56 -6.07 15.61
C SER A 800 -30.87 -6.89 14.52
N PRO A 801 -29.62 -6.58 14.14
CA PRO A 801 -28.87 -7.44 13.24
C PRO A 801 -28.70 -8.89 13.74
N ARG A 802 -28.89 -9.14 15.04
CA ARG A 802 -28.86 -10.48 15.67
C ARG A 802 -30.22 -11.18 15.71
N VAL A 803 -31.32 -10.44 15.83
CA VAL A 803 -32.65 -11.00 16.05
C VAL A 803 -33.76 -10.20 15.37
N GLU A 804 -34.69 -10.91 14.76
CA GLU A 804 -35.98 -10.37 14.33
C GLU A 804 -37.10 -11.10 15.07
N GLY A 805 -38.16 -10.41 15.48
CA GLY A 805 -39.26 -11.08 16.15
C GLY A 805 -40.55 -10.28 16.14
N VAL A 806 -41.67 -10.99 16.21
CA VAL A 806 -43.02 -10.41 16.28
C VAL A 806 -43.76 -10.91 17.50
N HIS A 807 -44.60 -10.06 18.08
CA HIS A 807 -45.60 -10.44 19.07
C HIS A 807 -46.98 -9.93 18.63
N LEU A 808 -47.88 -10.85 18.29
CA LEU A 808 -49.23 -10.59 17.78
C LEU A 808 -50.24 -10.67 18.91
N ARG A 809 -51.03 -9.62 19.10
CA ARG A 809 -52.00 -9.51 20.19
C ARG A 809 -53.38 -9.08 19.69
N PHE A 810 -54.42 -9.84 20.04
CA PHE A 810 -55.80 -9.61 19.54
C PHE A 810 -56.71 -8.81 20.49
N GLY A 811 -56.24 -8.46 21.68
CA GLY A 811 -56.93 -7.56 22.61
C GLY A 811 -55.99 -7.00 23.67
N ASN A 812 -56.52 -6.24 24.61
CA ASN A 812 -55.70 -5.62 25.68
C ASN A 812 -55.20 -6.65 26.68
N VAL A 813 -56.02 -7.66 26.99
CA VAL A 813 -55.66 -8.80 27.85
C VAL A 813 -55.63 -10.05 26.99
N ALA A 814 -54.44 -10.57 26.75
CA ALA A 814 -54.22 -11.71 25.87
C ALA A 814 -52.97 -12.48 26.32
N ARG A 815 -52.95 -13.79 26.07
CA ARG A 815 -51.86 -14.68 26.48
C ARG A 815 -51.48 -15.64 25.35
N GLY A 816 -50.19 -15.93 25.23
CA GLY A 816 -49.70 -17.11 24.53
C GLY A 816 -48.17 -17.20 24.45
N GLY A 817 -47.72 -18.30 23.84
CA GLY A 817 -46.31 -18.68 23.84
C GLY A 817 -45.43 -17.93 22.85
N LEU A 818 -44.12 -17.90 23.14
CA LEU A 818 -43.07 -17.36 22.27
C LEU A 818 -42.27 -18.47 21.61
N ARG A 819 -42.28 -18.52 20.29
CA ARG A 819 -41.61 -19.56 19.51
C ARG A 819 -40.24 -19.12 19.01
N TRP A 820 -39.25 -20.00 19.14
CA TRP A 820 -38.03 -19.87 18.33
C TRP A 820 -38.35 -20.41 16.92
N SER A 821 -38.35 -19.52 15.93
CA SER A 821 -38.55 -19.85 14.52
C SER A 821 -37.22 -20.01 13.78
N ASP A 822 -37.19 -20.95 12.84
CA ASP A 822 -36.15 -21.15 11.83
C ASP A 822 -36.60 -20.68 10.43
N ARG A 823 -37.78 -20.06 10.32
CA ARG A 823 -38.40 -19.63 9.06
C ARG A 823 -38.08 -18.16 8.74
N GLU A 824 -36.88 -17.89 8.23
CA GLU A 824 -36.47 -16.51 7.90
C GLU A 824 -37.44 -15.80 6.94
N GLU A 825 -37.95 -16.51 5.94
CA GLU A 825 -38.80 -15.93 4.90
C GLU A 825 -40.21 -15.54 5.38
N ASP A 826 -40.75 -16.20 6.42
CA ASP A 826 -42.15 -16.01 6.80
C ASP A 826 -42.53 -16.38 8.25
N PHE A 827 -41.62 -16.23 9.22
CA PHE A 827 -41.89 -16.50 10.64
C PHE A 827 -43.13 -15.76 11.17
N ARG A 828 -43.46 -14.56 10.67
CA ARG A 828 -44.71 -13.88 11.06
C ARG A 828 -45.95 -14.68 10.66
N THR A 829 -45.93 -15.32 9.49
CA THR A 829 -47.03 -16.18 9.01
C THR A 829 -47.18 -17.41 9.91
N GLU A 830 -46.05 -18.00 10.32
CA GLU A 830 -46.05 -19.09 11.31
C GLU A 830 -46.69 -18.66 12.63
N VAL A 831 -46.28 -17.52 13.19
CA VAL A 831 -46.83 -16.98 14.44
C VAL A 831 -48.32 -16.65 14.31
N LEU A 832 -48.75 -16.11 13.17
CA LEU A 832 -50.17 -15.83 12.88
C LEU A 832 -51.01 -17.11 12.76
N GLY A 833 -50.47 -18.18 12.19
CA GLY A 833 -51.14 -19.49 12.20
C GLY A 833 -51.35 -20.02 13.62
N LEU A 834 -50.33 -19.88 14.48
CA LEU A 834 -50.38 -20.36 15.85
C LEU A 834 -51.34 -19.57 16.75
N VAL A 835 -51.43 -18.25 16.58
CA VAL A 835 -52.37 -17.44 17.37
C VAL A 835 -53.83 -17.76 17.03
N LYS A 836 -54.12 -18.12 15.77
CA LYS A 836 -55.45 -18.58 15.35
C LYS A 836 -55.87 -19.85 16.09
N ALA A 837 -54.97 -20.83 16.20
CA ALA A 837 -55.23 -22.04 16.99
C ALA A 837 -55.41 -21.72 18.49
N GLN A 838 -54.59 -20.79 19.02
CA GLN A 838 -54.68 -20.37 20.42
C GLN A 838 -56.01 -19.69 20.76
N GLN A 839 -56.58 -18.91 19.83
CA GLN A 839 -57.90 -18.28 20.02
C GLN A 839 -59.02 -19.30 20.21
N VAL A 840 -59.00 -20.39 19.44
CA VAL A 840 -59.96 -21.49 19.60
C VAL A 840 -59.74 -22.21 20.93
N LYS A 841 -58.47 -22.43 21.31
CA LYS A 841 -58.07 -23.10 22.56
C LYS A 841 -58.43 -22.33 23.83
N ASN A 842 -58.34 -20.99 23.81
CA ASN A 842 -58.57 -20.13 24.97
C ASN A 842 -60.04 -19.75 25.19
N SER A 843 -60.95 -20.13 24.29
CA SER A 843 -62.37 -19.71 24.30
C SER A 843 -63.14 -20.01 25.60
N VAL A 844 -62.57 -20.84 26.50
CA VAL A 844 -63.14 -21.21 27.81
C VAL A 844 -62.50 -20.46 29.00
N ILE A 845 -61.32 -19.80 28.85
CA ILE A 845 -60.52 -19.27 29.99
C ILE A 845 -60.15 -17.76 29.85
N VAL A 846 -59.75 -17.28 28.68
CA VAL A 846 -59.33 -15.87 28.44
C VAL A 846 -59.98 -15.39 27.14
N PRO A 847 -60.54 -14.16 27.07
CA PRO A 847 -61.39 -13.75 25.96
C PRO A 847 -60.71 -13.77 24.57
N VAL A 848 -59.40 -13.53 24.49
CA VAL A 848 -58.63 -13.55 23.23
C VAL A 848 -57.18 -14.04 23.41
N GLY A 849 -56.53 -14.47 22.32
CA GLY A 849 -55.16 -15.02 22.33
C GLY A 849 -54.06 -14.04 21.89
N ALA A 850 -52.83 -14.33 22.30
CA ALA A 850 -51.59 -13.72 21.79
C ALA A 850 -50.61 -14.80 21.35
N LYS A 851 -49.62 -14.44 20.53
CA LYS A 851 -48.51 -15.32 20.18
C LYS A 851 -47.32 -14.49 19.75
N GLY A 852 -46.11 -14.92 20.10
CA GLY A 852 -44.91 -14.32 19.54
C GLY A 852 -43.97 -15.36 18.95
N GLY A 853 -43.00 -14.87 18.19
CA GLY A 853 -41.90 -15.67 17.71
C GLY A 853 -40.71 -14.79 17.35
N PHE A 854 -39.52 -15.36 17.53
CA PHE A 854 -38.25 -14.69 17.24
C PHE A 854 -37.35 -15.61 16.40
N LEU A 855 -36.49 -14.99 15.62
CA LEU A 855 -35.56 -15.58 14.68
C LEU A 855 -34.15 -15.06 14.98
N PRO A 856 -33.27 -15.89 15.55
CA PRO A 856 -31.84 -15.61 15.60
C PRO A 856 -31.25 -15.60 14.19
N ARG A 857 -30.58 -14.51 13.79
CA ARG A 857 -30.03 -14.33 12.44
C ARG A 857 -28.55 -14.65 12.31
N ARG A 858 -27.83 -14.75 13.44
CA ARG A 858 -26.37 -14.94 13.48
C ARG A 858 -25.95 -16.14 14.31
N LEU A 859 -26.67 -17.25 14.14
CA LEU A 859 -26.27 -18.51 14.76
C LEU A 859 -24.91 -18.97 14.19
N PRO A 860 -23.97 -19.44 15.03
CA PRO A 860 -22.72 -20.00 14.56
C PRO A 860 -22.94 -21.18 13.59
N THR A 861 -22.42 -21.10 12.37
CA THR A 861 -22.61 -22.14 11.34
C THR A 861 -21.82 -23.43 11.61
N THR A 862 -20.68 -23.33 12.29
CA THR A 862 -19.84 -24.47 12.73
C THR A 862 -19.74 -24.58 14.25
N GLY A 863 -20.60 -23.87 14.99
CA GLY A 863 -20.56 -23.87 16.45
C GLY A 863 -21.05 -25.18 17.06
N THR A 864 -20.56 -25.44 18.26
CA THR A 864 -21.10 -26.47 19.14
C THR A 864 -22.56 -26.17 19.49
N ARG A 865 -23.30 -27.20 19.91
CA ARG A 865 -24.70 -27.06 20.34
C ARG A 865 -24.87 -26.02 21.45
N ASP A 866 -23.90 -25.91 22.34
CA ASP A 866 -23.94 -24.99 23.47
C ASP A 866 -23.74 -23.53 23.02
N GLU A 867 -22.87 -23.27 22.03
CA GLU A 867 -22.70 -21.94 21.43
C GLU A 867 -23.96 -21.49 20.68
N ILE A 868 -24.60 -22.39 19.93
CA ILE A 868 -25.89 -22.11 19.26
C ILE A 868 -26.98 -21.79 20.27
N GLN A 869 -27.05 -22.55 21.37
CA GLN A 869 -28.00 -22.33 22.45
C GLN A 869 -27.77 -20.99 23.15
N ALA A 870 -26.50 -20.63 23.40
CA ALA A 870 -26.13 -19.37 24.03
C ALA A 870 -26.53 -18.16 23.17
N GLU A 871 -26.31 -18.22 21.85
CA GLU A 871 -26.75 -17.17 20.92
C GLU A 871 -28.28 -17.04 20.88
N ALA A 872 -28.99 -18.18 20.86
CA ALA A 872 -30.44 -18.18 20.90
C ALA A 872 -31.00 -17.57 22.18
N ILE A 873 -30.38 -17.85 23.34
CA ILE A 873 -30.71 -17.22 24.61
C ILE A 873 -30.44 -15.71 24.54
N ALA A 874 -29.29 -15.27 24.01
CA ALA A 874 -28.98 -13.85 23.86
C ALA A 874 -30.03 -13.14 22.98
N CYS A 875 -30.40 -13.73 21.84
CA CYS A 875 -31.47 -13.23 20.97
C CYS A 875 -32.83 -13.17 21.68
N TYR A 876 -33.17 -14.19 22.47
CA TYR A 876 -34.40 -14.21 23.27
C TYR A 876 -34.42 -13.10 24.32
N ARG A 877 -33.29 -12.84 25.00
CA ARG A 877 -33.16 -11.73 25.96
C ARG A 877 -33.38 -10.37 25.29
N LEU A 878 -32.81 -10.15 24.11
CA LEU A 878 -33.04 -8.94 23.32
C LEU A 878 -34.52 -8.80 22.91
N PHE A 879 -35.13 -9.90 22.47
CA PHE A 879 -36.54 -9.93 22.09
C PHE A 879 -37.46 -9.54 23.26
N ILE A 880 -37.32 -10.18 24.42
CA ILE A 880 -38.10 -9.84 25.62
C ILE A 880 -37.86 -8.39 26.06
N SER A 881 -36.61 -7.95 26.07
CA SER A 881 -36.25 -6.58 26.45
C SER A 881 -36.93 -5.56 25.53
N GLY A 882 -36.93 -5.79 24.21
CA GLY A 882 -37.62 -4.94 23.24
C GLY A 882 -39.14 -4.87 23.42
N LEU A 883 -39.77 -5.97 23.85
CA LEU A 883 -41.19 -5.96 24.20
C LEU A 883 -41.47 -5.11 25.45
N LEU A 884 -40.66 -5.26 26.50
CA LEU A 884 -40.83 -4.54 27.77
C LEU A 884 -40.49 -3.05 27.65
N ASP A 885 -39.51 -2.69 26.82
CA ASP A 885 -39.06 -1.31 26.59
C ASP A 885 -40.16 -0.34 26.12
N ILE A 886 -41.24 -0.86 25.53
CA ILE A 886 -42.35 -0.06 25.00
C ILE A 886 -43.72 -0.41 25.64
N THR A 887 -43.71 -1.26 26.68
CA THR A 887 -44.90 -1.65 27.45
C THR A 887 -45.00 -0.78 28.70
N ASP A 888 -46.20 -0.34 29.07
CA ASP A 888 -46.38 0.40 30.34
C ASP A 888 -46.19 -0.55 31.54
N ASN A 889 -45.85 -0.01 32.70
CA ASN A 889 -45.70 -0.78 33.93
C ASN A 889 -46.73 -0.35 34.99
N LEU A 890 -46.93 -1.16 36.03
CA LEU A 890 -47.77 -0.84 37.19
C LEU A 890 -46.94 -0.90 38.47
N LYS A 891 -46.65 0.25 39.07
CA LYS A 891 -45.96 0.31 40.37
C LYS A 891 -46.96 0.72 41.43
N GLU A 892 -47.21 -0.16 42.40
CA GLU A 892 -48.19 0.07 43.48
C GLU A 892 -49.61 0.43 42.97
N GLY A 893 -49.98 -0.14 41.81
CA GLY A 893 -51.26 0.15 41.15
C GLY A 893 -51.29 1.44 40.31
N ALA A 894 -50.24 2.25 40.35
CA ALA A 894 -50.08 3.42 39.49
C ALA A 894 -49.43 3.05 38.15
N LEU A 895 -49.97 3.58 37.06
CA LEU A 895 -49.40 3.40 35.73
C LEU A 895 -48.10 4.19 35.58
N VAL A 896 -47.04 3.49 35.14
CA VAL A 896 -45.73 4.08 34.87
C VAL A 896 -45.37 3.86 33.39
N PRO A 897 -45.38 4.91 32.56
CA PRO A 897 -44.98 4.80 31.16
C PRO A 897 -43.50 4.44 30.97
N PRO A 898 -43.12 3.80 29.85
CA PRO A 898 -41.72 3.52 29.54
C PRO A 898 -40.91 4.80 29.31
N ALA A 899 -39.67 4.81 29.78
CA ALA A 899 -38.80 5.99 29.71
C ALA A 899 -38.46 6.36 28.26
N ASN A 900 -38.46 7.66 27.93
CA ASN A 900 -38.09 8.17 26.61
C ASN A 900 -38.90 7.58 25.42
N VAL A 901 -40.15 7.15 25.65
CA VAL A 901 -41.08 6.65 24.62
C VAL A 901 -42.26 7.61 24.47
N VAL A 902 -42.53 8.02 23.23
CA VAL A 902 -43.76 8.74 22.87
C VAL A 902 -44.87 7.72 22.64
N ARG A 903 -46.05 7.96 23.21
CA ARG A 903 -47.22 7.07 23.15
C ARG A 903 -48.31 7.71 22.30
N HIS A 904 -48.72 7.04 21.21
CA HIS A 904 -49.83 7.47 20.36
C HIS A 904 -51.12 6.64 20.58
N ASP A 905 -51.09 5.68 21.50
CA ASP A 905 -52.18 4.79 21.90
C ASP A 905 -52.51 4.93 23.39
N ASP A 906 -53.59 4.25 23.81
CA ASP A 906 -54.01 4.18 25.21
C ASP A 906 -53.00 3.43 26.09
N ASP A 907 -53.21 3.49 27.41
CA ASP A 907 -52.41 2.78 28.41
C ASP A 907 -52.45 1.25 28.20
N ASP A 908 -51.29 0.62 28.26
CA ASP A 908 -51.06 -0.78 27.93
C ASP A 908 -50.08 -1.47 28.90
N PRO A 909 -50.49 -1.71 30.16
CA PRO A 909 -49.62 -2.30 31.17
C PRO A 909 -49.55 -3.83 31.14
N TYR A 910 -50.35 -4.49 30.30
CA TYR A 910 -50.54 -5.95 30.36
C TYR A 910 -49.79 -6.67 29.24
N LEU A 911 -48.70 -7.37 29.60
CA LEU A 911 -47.95 -8.25 28.72
C LEU A 911 -47.59 -9.54 29.47
N VAL A 912 -48.06 -10.68 28.98
CA VAL A 912 -47.78 -12.02 29.54
C VAL A 912 -47.37 -12.95 28.41
N VAL A 913 -46.32 -13.73 28.66
CA VAL A 913 -45.76 -14.68 27.71
C VAL A 913 -45.81 -16.11 28.24
N ALA A 914 -45.55 -17.09 27.40
CA ALA A 914 -45.45 -18.49 27.79
C ALA A 914 -44.35 -19.20 26.99
N ALA A 915 -43.90 -20.35 27.48
CA ALA A 915 -43.04 -21.23 26.70
C ALA A 915 -43.76 -21.79 25.46
N ASP A 916 -42.99 -22.02 24.40
CA ASP A 916 -43.39 -22.72 23.17
C ASP A 916 -42.21 -23.57 22.64
N LYS A 917 -42.32 -24.06 21.40
CA LYS A 917 -41.25 -24.78 20.70
C LYS A 917 -39.96 -23.95 20.71
N GLY A 918 -38.88 -24.58 21.17
CA GLY A 918 -37.55 -23.98 21.26
C GLY A 918 -37.33 -23.07 22.46
N THR A 919 -38.36 -22.81 23.29
CA THR A 919 -38.28 -21.93 24.47
C THR A 919 -38.78 -22.60 25.76
N ALA A 920 -38.96 -23.92 25.75
CA ALA A 920 -39.48 -24.70 26.87
C ALA A 920 -38.77 -24.43 28.21
N THR A 921 -37.45 -24.23 28.19
CA THR A 921 -36.62 -23.94 29.37
C THR A 921 -36.38 -22.44 29.60
N PHE A 922 -36.97 -21.56 28.79
CA PHE A 922 -36.67 -20.12 28.80
C PHE A 922 -37.64 -19.28 29.65
N SER A 923 -38.66 -19.90 30.26
CA SER A 923 -39.62 -19.21 31.12
C SER A 923 -38.93 -18.48 32.27
N ASP A 924 -37.98 -19.14 32.93
CA ASP A 924 -37.21 -18.54 34.04
C ASP A 924 -36.34 -17.37 33.56
N ILE A 925 -35.82 -17.43 32.33
CA ILE A 925 -35.06 -16.33 31.71
C ILE A 925 -35.96 -15.11 31.50
N ALA A 926 -37.18 -15.32 30.98
CA ALA A 926 -38.13 -14.23 30.75
C ALA A 926 -38.61 -13.59 32.07
N ASN A 927 -38.88 -14.41 33.09
CA ASN A 927 -39.23 -13.93 34.43
C ASN A 927 -38.08 -13.14 35.07
N GLY A 928 -36.83 -13.61 34.93
CA GLY A 928 -35.66 -12.88 35.40
C GLY A 928 -35.54 -11.49 34.76
N ILE A 929 -35.74 -11.38 33.44
CA ILE A 929 -35.73 -10.08 32.74
C ILE A 929 -36.88 -9.20 33.24
N ALA A 930 -38.10 -9.73 33.41
CA ALA A 930 -39.22 -8.95 33.93
C ALA A 930 -38.93 -8.38 35.33
N ILE A 931 -38.27 -9.17 36.20
CA ILE A 931 -37.82 -8.74 37.52
C ILE A 931 -36.75 -7.64 37.42
N ASP A 932 -35.77 -7.79 36.52
CA ASP A 932 -34.72 -6.78 36.29
C ASP A 932 -35.31 -5.43 35.84
N TYR A 933 -36.39 -5.47 35.05
CA TYR A 933 -37.15 -4.29 34.62
C TYR A 933 -38.08 -3.72 35.71
N GLY A 934 -38.22 -4.42 36.83
CA GLY A 934 -39.22 -4.11 37.87
C GLY A 934 -40.65 -4.18 37.34
N PHE A 935 -40.92 -5.05 36.36
CA PHE A 935 -42.24 -5.22 35.75
C PHE A 935 -43.19 -5.91 36.74
N TRP A 936 -44.40 -5.37 36.88
CA TRP A 936 -45.34 -5.70 37.96
C TRP A 936 -45.76 -7.16 38.06
N LEU A 937 -45.68 -7.91 36.97
CA LEU A 937 -45.98 -9.35 36.96
C LEU A 937 -44.85 -10.22 37.53
N GLY A 938 -43.62 -9.70 37.64
CA GLY A 938 -42.48 -10.40 38.23
C GLY A 938 -42.30 -11.83 37.68
N ASP A 939 -42.35 -12.81 38.59
CA ASP A 939 -42.22 -14.24 38.29
C ASP A 939 -43.46 -14.87 37.62
N ALA A 940 -44.56 -14.11 37.51
CA ALA A 940 -45.76 -14.48 36.77
C ALA A 940 -45.79 -13.94 35.31
N PHE A 941 -44.74 -13.26 34.86
CA PHE A 941 -44.64 -12.72 33.49
C PHE A 941 -44.68 -13.82 32.42
N ALA A 942 -43.96 -14.92 32.66
CA ALA A 942 -43.85 -16.08 31.79
C ALA A 942 -44.37 -17.35 32.49
N SER A 943 -45.39 -17.99 31.91
CA SER A 943 -45.93 -19.24 32.47
C SER A 943 -45.10 -20.46 32.08
N GLY A 944 -44.86 -21.37 33.03
CA GLY A 944 -44.14 -22.64 32.82
C GLY A 944 -42.68 -22.65 33.29
N GLY A 945 -42.31 -21.74 34.19
CA GLY A 945 -41.01 -21.75 34.89
C GLY A 945 -40.96 -22.74 36.06
N SER A 946 -39.84 -22.77 36.77
CA SER A 946 -39.60 -23.64 37.94
C SER A 946 -40.64 -23.51 39.07
N ALA A 947 -41.36 -22.39 39.12
CA ALA A 947 -42.47 -22.14 40.05
C ALA A 947 -43.87 -22.61 39.54
N GLY A 948 -43.98 -23.19 38.33
CA GLY A 948 -45.23 -23.62 37.69
C GLY A 948 -45.41 -25.14 37.54
N TYR A 949 -46.50 -25.57 36.88
CA TYR A 949 -46.76 -26.99 36.59
C TYR A 949 -45.95 -27.51 35.38
N ASP A 950 -45.17 -28.57 35.56
CA ASP A 950 -44.41 -29.23 34.50
C ASP A 950 -45.33 -30.14 33.64
N HIS A 951 -45.63 -29.68 32.44
CA HIS A 951 -46.52 -30.36 31.50
C HIS A 951 -45.99 -31.71 31.02
N LYS A 952 -44.67 -31.85 30.86
CA LYS A 952 -44.03 -33.08 30.39
C LYS A 952 -43.97 -34.15 31.48
N LYS A 953 -43.56 -33.76 32.68
CA LYS A 953 -43.48 -34.66 33.85
C LYS A 953 -44.86 -35.21 34.24
N MET A 954 -45.91 -34.41 34.07
CA MET A 954 -47.28 -34.83 34.39
C MET A 954 -47.99 -35.55 33.23
N GLY A 955 -47.50 -35.40 31.99
CA GLY A 955 -48.06 -36.02 30.78
C GLY A 955 -49.49 -35.59 30.47
N ILE A 956 -49.86 -34.34 30.81
CA ILE A 956 -51.25 -33.86 30.83
C ILE A 956 -51.90 -34.02 29.45
N THR A 957 -51.21 -33.60 28.39
CA THR A 957 -51.71 -33.64 27.01
C THR A 957 -51.85 -35.07 26.50
N ALA A 958 -50.80 -35.89 26.66
CA ALA A 958 -50.79 -37.27 26.20
C ALA A 958 -51.88 -38.11 26.89
N LYS A 959 -52.07 -37.95 28.21
CA LYS A 959 -53.13 -38.62 28.97
C LYS A 959 -54.51 -38.25 28.45
N GLY A 960 -54.74 -36.95 28.18
CA GLY A 960 -56.00 -36.48 27.60
C GLY A 960 -56.30 -37.12 26.24
N ALA A 961 -55.33 -37.09 25.32
CA ALA A 961 -55.46 -37.71 24.00
C ALA A 961 -55.64 -39.24 24.08
N TRP A 962 -54.93 -39.90 25.00
CA TRP A 962 -55.01 -41.36 25.19
C TRP A 962 -56.38 -41.84 25.64
N VAL A 963 -57.07 -41.08 26.50
CA VAL A 963 -58.46 -41.39 26.88
C VAL A 963 -59.39 -41.37 25.65
N GLY A 964 -59.14 -40.46 24.70
CA GLY A 964 -59.85 -40.44 23.41
C GLY A 964 -59.58 -41.71 22.58
N VAL A 965 -58.31 -42.13 22.49
CA VAL A 965 -57.92 -43.38 21.80
C VAL A 965 -58.60 -44.60 22.44
N GLN A 966 -58.57 -44.71 23.77
CA GLN A 966 -59.23 -45.81 24.49
C GLN A 966 -60.72 -45.88 24.16
N ARG A 967 -61.40 -44.73 24.09
CA ARG A 967 -62.82 -44.65 23.73
C ARG A 967 -63.08 -45.15 22.30
N HIS A 968 -62.32 -44.66 21.32
CA HIS A 968 -62.53 -45.02 19.91
C HIS A 968 -62.25 -46.51 19.62
N PHE A 969 -61.29 -47.13 20.31
CA PHE A 969 -61.07 -48.57 20.20
C PHE A 969 -62.14 -49.39 20.95
N ARG A 970 -62.61 -48.91 22.10
CA ARG A 970 -63.69 -49.57 22.85
C ARG A 970 -64.99 -49.65 22.04
N GLU A 971 -65.31 -48.62 21.27
CA GLU A 971 -66.44 -48.61 20.32
C GLU A 971 -66.33 -49.68 19.22
N ARG A 972 -65.12 -50.23 19.01
CA ARG A 972 -64.81 -51.31 18.05
C ARG A 972 -64.56 -52.66 18.72
N GLY A 973 -64.84 -52.79 20.02
CA GLY A 973 -64.67 -54.03 20.78
C GLY A 973 -63.22 -54.39 21.13
N ILE A 974 -62.28 -53.44 21.01
CA ILE A 974 -60.86 -53.65 21.32
C ILE A 974 -60.51 -52.91 22.62
N ASN A 975 -59.94 -53.61 23.60
CA ASN A 975 -59.43 -53.00 24.81
C ASN A 975 -57.91 -52.84 24.70
N VAL A 976 -57.45 -51.65 24.32
CA VAL A 976 -56.02 -51.35 24.10
C VAL A 976 -55.14 -51.44 25.35
N GLN A 977 -55.71 -51.75 26.52
CA GLN A 977 -54.99 -52.03 27.77
C GLN A 977 -54.80 -53.53 28.01
N GLN A 978 -55.42 -54.40 27.20
CA GLN A 978 -55.39 -55.86 27.34
C GLN A 978 -55.05 -56.55 26.00
N ASP A 979 -55.58 -56.05 24.90
CA ASP A 979 -55.37 -56.56 23.54
C ASP A 979 -54.18 -55.87 22.87
N SER A 980 -53.35 -56.65 22.17
CA SER A 980 -52.23 -56.11 21.40
C SER A 980 -52.71 -55.41 20.13
N ILE A 981 -52.20 -54.21 19.89
CA ILE A 981 -52.51 -53.41 18.69
C ILE A 981 -51.24 -52.89 18.03
N SER A 982 -51.26 -52.79 16.69
CA SER A 982 -50.18 -52.24 15.88
C SER A 982 -50.24 -50.71 15.81
N VAL A 983 -49.10 -50.05 16.03
CA VAL A 983 -49.00 -48.59 16.10
C VAL A 983 -47.94 -48.09 15.13
N ILE A 984 -48.30 -47.10 14.33
CA ILE A 984 -47.34 -46.23 13.64
C ILE A 984 -47.30 -44.89 14.35
N GLY A 985 -46.09 -44.44 14.68
CA GLY A 985 -45.87 -43.21 15.42
C GLY A 985 -45.24 -42.08 14.57
N VAL A 986 -45.68 -40.85 14.81
CA VAL A 986 -44.92 -39.66 14.39
C VAL A 986 -44.32 -39.00 15.62
N GLY A 987 -43.01 -39.10 15.82
CA GLY A 987 -42.32 -38.55 16.98
C GLY A 987 -41.14 -39.39 17.48
N ASP A 988 -40.71 -39.09 18.71
CA ASP A 988 -39.58 -39.71 19.41
C ASP A 988 -39.95 -39.93 20.88
N MET A 989 -39.38 -40.96 21.51
CA MET A 989 -39.59 -41.25 22.94
C MET A 989 -39.18 -40.08 23.85
N ALA A 990 -38.24 -39.22 23.46
CA ALA A 990 -37.92 -38.00 24.22
C ALA A 990 -39.06 -36.95 24.24
N GLY A 991 -40.04 -37.07 23.34
CA GLY A 991 -41.13 -36.11 23.17
C GLY A 991 -42.20 -36.21 24.25
N ASP A 992 -42.74 -35.06 24.67
CA ASP A 992 -43.79 -34.98 25.70
C ASP A 992 -45.04 -35.78 25.30
N VAL A 993 -45.64 -35.48 24.14
CA VAL A 993 -46.88 -36.15 23.71
C VAL A 993 -46.62 -37.57 23.23
N PHE A 994 -45.59 -37.75 22.40
CA PHE A 994 -45.26 -39.04 21.82
C PHE A 994 -44.85 -40.08 22.86
N GLY A 995 -43.83 -39.76 23.67
CA GLY A 995 -43.25 -40.68 24.64
C GLY A 995 -44.23 -41.05 25.73
N ASN A 996 -44.90 -40.06 26.35
CA ASN A 996 -45.94 -40.35 27.34
C ASN A 996 -47.06 -41.20 26.73
N GLY A 997 -47.51 -40.89 25.50
CA GLY A 997 -48.59 -41.62 24.84
C GLY A 997 -48.26 -43.10 24.58
N LEU A 998 -47.07 -43.40 24.07
CA LEU A 998 -46.64 -44.78 23.79
C LEU A 998 -46.29 -45.60 25.05
N LEU A 999 -46.32 -44.98 26.23
CA LEU A 999 -46.15 -45.64 27.53
C LEU A 999 -47.48 -45.83 28.28
N MET A 1000 -48.61 -45.41 27.70
CA MET A 1000 -49.93 -45.59 28.32
C MET A 1000 -50.48 -47.03 28.21
N SER A 1001 -49.79 -47.94 27.51
CA SER A 1001 -50.14 -49.37 27.43
C SER A 1001 -48.92 -50.22 27.11
N ASP A 1002 -48.75 -51.33 27.84
CA ASP A 1002 -47.74 -52.36 27.61
C ASP A 1002 -48.10 -53.31 26.44
N LYS A 1003 -49.31 -53.16 25.87
CA LYS A 1003 -49.80 -54.00 24.75
C LYS A 1003 -49.51 -53.41 23.37
N LEU A 1004 -48.89 -52.23 23.30
CA LEU A 1004 -48.61 -51.57 22.02
C LEU A 1004 -47.45 -52.24 21.29
N GLN A 1005 -47.73 -52.62 20.05
CA GLN A 1005 -46.72 -53.02 19.07
C GLN A 1005 -46.36 -51.81 18.22
N LEU A 1006 -45.33 -51.06 18.62
CA LEU A 1006 -44.81 -49.96 17.82
C LEU A 1006 -44.07 -50.52 16.60
N VAL A 1007 -44.77 -50.61 15.47
CA VAL A 1007 -44.23 -51.25 14.26
C VAL A 1007 -43.39 -50.30 13.42
N ALA A 1008 -43.68 -49.01 13.47
CA ALA A 1008 -42.83 -47.97 12.91
C ALA A 1008 -42.99 -46.66 13.66
N ALA A 1009 -41.94 -45.84 13.66
CA ALA A 1009 -42.01 -44.44 14.06
C ALA A 1009 -41.07 -43.60 13.22
N PHE A 1010 -41.35 -42.32 13.05
CA PHE A 1010 -40.42 -41.41 12.38
C PHE A 1010 -40.42 -40.01 12.99
N ASN A 1011 -39.26 -39.36 12.96
CA ASN A 1011 -39.06 -37.98 13.40
C ASN A 1011 -38.28 -37.17 12.34
N HIS A 1012 -37.67 -36.05 12.74
CA HIS A 1012 -36.88 -35.20 11.83
C HIS A 1012 -35.51 -35.81 11.45
N LEU A 1013 -35.05 -36.85 12.14
CA LEU A 1013 -33.73 -37.47 11.98
C LEU A 1013 -33.79 -38.92 11.52
N HIS A 1014 -34.69 -39.72 12.07
CA HIS A 1014 -34.69 -41.17 11.96
C HIS A 1014 -36.08 -41.74 11.61
N ILE A 1015 -36.07 -42.91 10.99
CA ILE A 1015 -37.22 -43.80 10.77
C ILE A 1015 -36.91 -45.09 11.52
N PHE A 1016 -37.63 -45.36 12.60
CA PHE A 1016 -37.63 -46.61 13.36
C PHE A 1016 -38.62 -47.58 12.74
N ILE A 1017 -38.20 -48.82 12.50
CA ILE A 1017 -39.08 -49.88 11.98
C ILE A 1017 -38.81 -51.18 12.73
N ASP A 1018 -39.84 -51.76 13.31
CA ASP A 1018 -39.82 -53.09 13.88
C ASP A 1018 -41.05 -53.87 13.36
N PRO A 1019 -40.92 -54.77 12.38
CA PRO A 1019 -42.09 -55.37 11.76
C PRO A 1019 -42.94 -56.24 12.70
N ASN A 1020 -42.38 -56.84 13.75
CA ASN A 1020 -43.07 -57.75 14.66
C ASN A 1020 -42.55 -57.63 16.10
N PRO A 1021 -42.71 -56.46 16.77
CA PRO A 1021 -42.17 -56.25 18.11
C PRO A 1021 -42.88 -57.12 19.13
N ASP A 1022 -42.12 -57.64 20.10
CA ASP A 1022 -42.69 -58.22 21.31
C ASP A 1022 -43.16 -57.07 22.24
N PRO A 1023 -44.45 -57.00 22.63
CA PRO A 1023 -44.98 -55.87 23.38
C PRO A 1023 -44.26 -55.63 24.72
N ALA A 1024 -43.94 -56.69 25.47
CA ALA A 1024 -43.38 -56.57 26.81
C ALA A 1024 -41.93 -56.04 26.81
N SER A 1025 -41.06 -56.68 26.02
CA SER A 1025 -39.65 -56.27 25.91
C SER A 1025 -39.50 -54.91 25.24
N SER A 1026 -40.26 -54.64 24.17
CA SER A 1026 -40.23 -53.34 23.51
C SER A 1026 -40.81 -52.21 24.38
N PHE A 1027 -41.77 -52.49 25.26
CA PHE A 1027 -42.27 -51.49 26.22
C PHE A 1027 -41.21 -51.10 27.25
N ALA A 1028 -40.53 -52.09 27.85
CA ALA A 1028 -39.46 -51.83 28.80
C ALA A 1028 -38.34 -50.97 28.17
N GLU A 1029 -37.99 -51.25 26.92
CA GLU A 1029 -36.99 -50.47 26.19
C GLU A 1029 -37.47 -49.05 25.85
N ARG A 1030 -38.72 -48.88 25.43
CA ARG A 1030 -39.33 -47.55 25.24
C ARG A 1030 -39.32 -46.73 26.55
N GLN A 1031 -39.62 -47.36 27.68
CA GLN A 1031 -39.59 -46.70 28.99
C GLN A 1031 -38.16 -46.26 29.35
N ARG A 1032 -37.16 -47.13 29.14
CA ARG A 1032 -35.75 -46.79 29.33
C ARG A 1032 -35.35 -45.57 28.50
N LEU A 1033 -35.73 -45.53 27.21
CA LEU A 1033 -35.46 -44.38 26.34
C LEU A 1033 -36.14 -43.10 26.82
N PHE A 1034 -37.38 -43.18 27.27
CA PHE A 1034 -38.11 -42.02 27.79
C PHE A 1034 -37.45 -41.41 29.04
N ASP A 1035 -36.89 -42.25 29.91
CA ASP A 1035 -36.29 -41.83 31.18
C ASP A 1035 -34.84 -41.29 31.03
N LEU A 1036 -34.23 -41.44 29.86
CA LEU A 1036 -32.93 -40.84 29.58
C LEU A 1036 -33.03 -39.30 29.58
N PRO A 1037 -32.02 -38.58 30.12
CA PRO A 1037 -31.98 -37.11 30.05
C PRO A 1037 -32.07 -36.57 28.61
N ARG A 1038 -31.57 -37.35 27.64
CA ARG A 1038 -31.70 -37.16 26.20
C ARG A 1038 -31.76 -38.53 25.54
N SER A 1039 -32.67 -38.74 24.60
CA SER A 1039 -32.76 -39.96 23.78
C SER A 1039 -33.03 -39.63 22.32
N ALA A 1040 -32.63 -40.54 21.44
CA ALA A 1040 -33.01 -40.63 20.04
C ALA A 1040 -33.34 -42.08 19.69
N TRP A 1041 -33.99 -42.31 18.54
CA TRP A 1041 -34.23 -43.67 18.05
C TRP A 1041 -32.96 -44.53 17.94
N THR A 1042 -31.79 -43.94 17.68
CA THR A 1042 -30.50 -44.66 17.63
C THR A 1042 -30.02 -45.20 18.97
N ASP A 1043 -30.58 -44.73 20.09
CA ASP A 1043 -30.27 -45.23 21.42
C ASP A 1043 -31.06 -46.50 21.76
N TYR A 1044 -32.04 -46.89 20.93
CA TYR A 1044 -32.84 -48.10 21.09
C TYR A 1044 -31.94 -49.34 20.92
N ASP A 1045 -32.06 -50.29 21.84
CA ASP A 1045 -31.32 -51.56 21.76
C ASP A 1045 -31.80 -52.39 20.57
N THR A 1046 -31.02 -52.37 19.48
CA THR A 1046 -31.34 -53.06 18.24
C THR A 1046 -31.38 -54.59 18.39
N SER A 1047 -30.82 -55.15 19.47
CA SER A 1047 -30.89 -56.59 19.75
C SER A 1047 -32.31 -57.08 20.07
N LEU A 1048 -33.19 -56.16 20.48
CA LEU A 1048 -34.60 -56.43 20.77
C LEU A 1048 -35.52 -56.32 19.54
N MET A 1049 -35.02 -55.84 18.39
CA MET A 1049 -35.82 -55.64 17.19
C MET A 1049 -36.09 -56.96 16.48
N SER A 1050 -37.30 -57.13 15.95
CA SER A 1050 -37.63 -58.33 15.17
C SER A 1050 -36.91 -58.39 13.82
N ALA A 1051 -36.91 -59.57 13.20
CA ALA A 1051 -36.29 -59.78 11.89
C ALA A 1051 -36.83 -58.79 10.84
N GLY A 1052 -35.92 -58.10 10.16
CA GLY A 1052 -36.24 -57.06 9.17
C GLY A 1052 -36.46 -55.67 9.76
N GLY A 1053 -36.31 -55.50 11.08
CA GLY A 1053 -36.30 -54.21 11.75
C GLY A 1053 -34.97 -53.44 11.61
N GLY A 1054 -35.03 -52.13 11.80
CA GLY A 1054 -33.88 -51.25 11.76
C GLY A 1054 -34.23 -49.80 12.02
N ILE A 1055 -33.19 -49.00 12.28
CA ILE A 1055 -33.28 -47.55 12.43
C ILE A 1055 -32.53 -46.92 11.26
N PHE A 1056 -33.24 -46.11 10.48
CA PHE A 1056 -32.72 -45.55 9.23
C PHE A 1056 -32.62 -44.01 9.34
N PRO A 1057 -31.51 -43.39 8.92
CA PRO A 1057 -31.43 -41.94 8.89
C PRO A 1057 -32.31 -41.38 7.76
N ARG A 1058 -33.03 -40.30 8.05
CA ARG A 1058 -33.89 -39.59 7.06
C ARG A 1058 -33.07 -38.96 5.94
N SER A 1059 -31.78 -38.74 6.15
CA SER A 1059 -30.81 -38.28 5.15
C SER A 1059 -30.30 -39.40 4.22
N ALA A 1060 -30.68 -40.67 4.45
CA ALA A 1060 -30.29 -41.77 3.57
C ALA A 1060 -30.80 -41.52 2.14
N LYS A 1061 -29.97 -41.80 1.14
CA LYS A 1061 -30.40 -41.72 -0.26
C LYS A 1061 -31.53 -42.71 -0.58
N SER A 1062 -31.52 -43.87 0.09
CA SER A 1062 -32.49 -44.93 -0.14
C SER A 1062 -32.37 -46.04 0.92
N ILE A 1063 -33.49 -46.69 1.24
CA ILE A 1063 -33.66 -47.74 2.27
C ILE A 1063 -34.14 -49.02 1.58
N ALA A 1064 -33.46 -50.14 1.83
CA ALA A 1064 -33.89 -51.45 1.35
C ALA A 1064 -35.10 -51.94 2.16
N ILE A 1065 -36.12 -52.45 1.48
CA ILE A 1065 -37.36 -52.92 2.09
C ILE A 1065 -37.32 -54.43 2.20
N THR A 1066 -37.17 -54.94 3.42
CA THR A 1066 -37.07 -56.37 3.71
C THR A 1066 -38.41 -57.08 3.48
N PRO A 1067 -38.42 -58.41 3.26
CA PRO A 1067 -39.67 -59.18 3.13
C PRO A 1067 -40.65 -58.96 4.30
N GLN A 1068 -40.13 -58.80 5.52
CA GLN A 1068 -40.92 -58.53 6.73
C GLN A 1068 -41.55 -57.13 6.70
N MET A 1069 -40.82 -56.11 6.23
CA MET A 1069 -41.36 -54.76 6.03
C MET A 1069 -42.45 -54.75 4.95
N LYS A 1070 -42.23 -55.46 3.84
CA LYS A 1070 -43.22 -55.61 2.76
C LYS A 1070 -44.53 -56.19 3.29
N ALA A 1071 -44.44 -57.28 4.05
CA ALA A 1071 -45.60 -57.95 4.64
C ALA A 1071 -46.31 -57.08 5.68
N ARG A 1072 -45.57 -56.35 6.54
CA ARG A 1072 -46.17 -55.52 7.59
C ARG A 1072 -46.86 -54.26 7.06
N PHE A 1073 -46.28 -53.59 6.06
CA PHE A 1073 -46.76 -52.28 5.60
C PHE A 1073 -47.45 -52.30 4.23
N ASP A 1074 -47.64 -53.48 3.62
CA ASP A 1074 -48.24 -53.64 2.29
C ASP A 1074 -47.46 -52.88 1.20
N ILE A 1075 -46.12 -53.06 1.20
CA ILE A 1075 -45.18 -52.42 0.27
C ILE A 1075 -44.68 -53.44 -0.76
N THR A 1076 -44.73 -53.10 -2.04
CA THR A 1076 -44.24 -53.96 -3.13
C THR A 1076 -42.80 -53.68 -3.55
N ALA A 1077 -42.35 -52.43 -3.46
CA ALA A 1077 -41.01 -52.00 -3.85
C ALA A 1077 -39.89 -52.63 -3.00
N ASP A 1078 -38.76 -52.98 -3.62
CA ASP A 1078 -37.55 -53.49 -2.92
C ASP A 1078 -36.73 -52.40 -2.23
N LYS A 1079 -36.92 -51.14 -2.64
CA LYS A 1079 -36.16 -49.99 -2.16
C LYS A 1079 -37.01 -48.73 -2.26
N LEU A 1080 -36.97 -47.88 -1.24
CA LEU A 1080 -37.67 -46.59 -1.20
C LEU A 1080 -36.73 -45.49 -0.69
N THR A 1081 -36.94 -44.25 -1.08
CA THR A 1081 -36.36 -43.12 -0.35
C THR A 1081 -37.02 -42.98 1.03
N PRO A 1082 -36.37 -42.33 2.02
CA PRO A 1082 -36.99 -42.10 3.33
C PRO A 1082 -38.36 -41.40 3.26
N THR A 1083 -38.51 -40.43 2.36
CA THR A 1083 -39.79 -39.71 2.14
C THR A 1083 -40.88 -40.63 1.59
N GLU A 1084 -40.55 -41.46 0.59
CA GLU A 1084 -41.50 -42.44 0.04
C GLU A 1084 -41.88 -43.51 1.06
N LEU A 1085 -40.94 -43.93 1.90
CA LEU A 1085 -41.20 -44.88 2.98
C LEU A 1085 -42.14 -44.28 4.03
N MET A 1086 -41.92 -43.04 4.49
CA MET A 1086 -42.86 -42.36 5.40
C MET A 1086 -44.25 -42.20 4.79
N HIS A 1087 -44.32 -41.84 3.50
CA HIS A 1087 -45.60 -41.77 2.77
C HIS A 1087 -46.31 -43.13 2.71
N ALA A 1088 -45.57 -44.23 2.52
CA ALA A 1088 -46.12 -45.58 2.55
C ALA A 1088 -46.59 -45.98 3.96
N LEU A 1089 -45.82 -45.64 5.00
CA LEU A 1089 -46.17 -45.91 6.41
C LEU A 1089 -47.48 -45.22 6.81
N LEU A 1090 -47.71 -43.97 6.38
CA LEU A 1090 -48.99 -43.27 6.62
C LEU A 1090 -50.20 -43.97 5.99
N LYS A 1091 -49.97 -44.76 4.93
CA LYS A 1091 -50.98 -45.54 4.21
C LYS A 1091 -51.02 -47.01 4.62
N ALA A 1092 -50.19 -47.43 5.57
CA ALA A 1092 -50.08 -48.83 5.95
C ALA A 1092 -51.33 -49.32 6.70
N PRO A 1093 -51.71 -50.61 6.54
CA PRO A 1093 -52.82 -51.20 7.30
C PRO A 1093 -52.40 -51.51 8.74
N VAL A 1094 -52.59 -50.56 9.65
CA VAL A 1094 -52.29 -50.70 11.10
C VAL A 1094 -53.49 -50.36 11.97
N ASP A 1095 -53.43 -50.57 13.27
CA ASP A 1095 -54.56 -50.27 14.16
C ASP A 1095 -54.59 -48.78 14.53
N LEU A 1096 -53.47 -48.22 14.98
CA LEU A 1096 -53.36 -46.85 15.46
C LEU A 1096 -52.29 -46.08 14.69
N LEU A 1097 -52.64 -44.88 14.22
CA LEU A 1097 -51.67 -43.83 13.89
C LEU A 1097 -51.61 -42.84 15.05
N TRP A 1098 -50.48 -42.78 15.75
CA TRP A 1098 -50.27 -41.87 16.89
C TRP A 1098 -49.37 -40.70 16.47
N ASN A 1099 -49.96 -39.51 16.34
CA ASN A 1099 -49.25 -38.30 15.95
C ASN A 1099 -48.85 -37.48 17.19
N GLY A 1100 -47.68 -37.77 17.76
CA GLY A 1100 -47.10 -36.96 18.84
C GLY A 1100 -46.06 -35.94 18.35
N GLY A 1101 -45.99 -35.73 17.03
CA GLY A 1101 -44.96 -34.96 16.34
C GLY A 1101 -45.47 -33.62 15.80
N ILE A 1102 -44.59 -32.87 15.14
CA ILE A 1102 -44.91 -31.56 14.54
C ILE A 1102 -45.04 -31.72 13.03
N GLY A 1103 -46.19 -31.36 12.49
CA GLY A 1103 -46.43 -31.32 11.04
C GLY A 1103 -47.85 -31.70 10.68
N THR A 1104 -48.29 -31.30 9.49
CA THR A 1104 -49.59 -31.69 8.93
C THR A 1104 -49.39 -32.81 7.92
N TYR A 1105 -49.56 -34.05 8.37
CA TYR A 1105 -49.34 -35.28 7.59
C TYR A 1105 -50.55 -35.70 6.76
N VAL A 1106 -51.72 -35.16 7.07
CA VAL A 1106 -53.01 -35.53 6.46
C VAL A 1106 -53.74 -34.25 6.05
N LYS A 1107 -54.31 -34.21 4.82
CA LYS A 1107 -55.17 -33.12 4.34
C LYS A 1107 -56.52 -33.61 3.84
N ALA A 1108 -57.46 -32.69 3.67
CA ALA A 1108 -58.67 -32.96 2.91
C ALA A 1108 -58.33 -33.21 1.43
N SER A 1109 -59.16 -34.01 0.73
CA SER A 1109 -59.00 -34.24 -0.71
C SER A 1109 -59.24 -32.97 -1.55
N THR A 1110 -59.92 -31.97 -0.99
CA THR A 1110 -60.22 -30.67 -1.62
C THR A 1110 -59.14 -29.61 -1.43
N GLU A 1111 -58.17 -29.82 -0.53
CA GLU A 1111 -57.06 -28.89 -0.28
C GLU A 1111 -55.86 -29.26 -1.15
N THR A 1112 -55.16 -28.27 -1.72
CA THR A 1112 -53.84 -28.49 -2.32
C THR A 1112 -52.77 -28.59 -1.23
N HIS A 1113 -51.58 -29.11 -1.55
CA HIS A 1113 -50.47 -29.11 -0.58
C HIS A 1113 -50.09 -27.70 -0.14
N ALA A 1114 -50.14 -26.73 -1.06
CA ALA A 1114 -49.83 -25.32 -0.80
C ALA A 1114 -50.81 -24.67 0.19
N ASP A 1115 -52.09 -25.03 0.13
CA ASP A 1115 -53.14 -24.47 1.01
C ASP A 1115 -52.91 -24.79 2.50
N VAL A 1116 -52.24 -25.91 2.80
CA VAL A 1116 -51.96 -26.38 4.17
C VAL A 1116 -50.88 -25.54 4.87
N GLY A 1117 -49.96 -24.93 4.11
CA GLY A 1117 -48.94 -24.02 4.66
C GLY A 1117 -47.78 -24.71 5.40
N ASP A 1118 -47.62 -26.02 5.26
CA ASP A 1118 -46.52 -26.82 5.83
C ASP A 1118 -45.66 -27.48 4.72
N LYS A 1119 -44.83 -26.65 4.07
CA LYS A 1119 -44.02 -27.08 2.92
C LYS A 1119 -43.11 -28.27 3.21
N ALA A 1120 -42.61 -28.39 4.44
CA ALA A 1120 -41.67 -29.44 4.84
C ALA A 1120 -42.27 -30.86 4.71
N ASN A 1121 -43.59 -30.97 4.77
CA ASN A 1121 -44.31 -32.24 4.67
C ASN A 1121 -45.09 -32.41 3.36
N ASP A 1122 -44.99 -31.47 2.40
CA ASP A 1122 -45.74 -31.54 1.14
C ASP A 1122 -45.50 -32.86 0.40
N ALA A 1123 -44.24 -33.30 0.31
CA ALA A 1123 -43.85 -34.50 -0.43
C ALA A 1123 -44.29 -35.83 0.20
N LEU A 1124 -44.64 -35.84 1.50
CA LEU A 1124 -45.06 -37.06 2.21
C LEU A 1124 -46.54 -37.06 2.62
N ARG A 1125 -47.19 -35.89 2.61
CA ARG A 1125 -48.58 -35.71 3.07
C ARG A 1125 -49.56 -36.56 2.25
N VAL A 1126 -50.54 -37.14 2.93
CA VAL A 1126 -51.61 -37.97 2.33
C VAL A 1126 -52.97 -37.31 2.45
N ASN A 1127 -53.94 -37.76 1.67
CA ASN A 1127 -55.34 -37.40 1.87
C ASN A 1127 -55.92 -38.27 3.00
N GLY A 1128 -56.85 -37.73 3.79
CA GLY A 1128 -57.49 -38.47 4.89
C GLY A 1128 -58.19 -39.75 4.44
N ASN A 1129 -58.73 -39.79 3.22
CA ASN A 1129 -59.36 -40.98 2.64
C ASN A 1129 -58.37 -42.07 2.19
N GLN A 1130 -57.06 -41.83 2.28
CA GLN A 1130 -56.00 -42.80 1.97
C GLN A 1130 -55.45 -43.49 3.23
N LEU A 1131 -55.84 -43.03 4.43
CA LEU A 1131 -55.46 -43.68 5.68
C LEU A 1131 -56.14 -45.05 5.81
N ARG A 1132 -55.35 -46.06 6.17
CA ARG A 1132 -55.83 -47.44 6.40
C ARG A 1132 -55.75 -47.85 7.87
N CYS A 1133 -55.45 -46.91 8.77
CA CYS A 1133 -55.51 -47.14 10.21
C CYS A 1133 -56.95 -47.19 10.73
N LYS A 1134 -57.19 -47.89 11.85
CA LYS A 1134 -58.53 -47.95 12.47
C LYS A 1134 -58.87 -46.69 13.27
N VAL A 1135 -57.87 -46.11 13.93
CA VAL A 1135 -57.97 -44.91 14.77
C VAL A 1135 -56.76 -44.01 14.54
N VAL A 1136 -56.98 -42.69 14.49
CA VAL A 1136 -55.95 -41.66 14.52
C VAL A 1136 -56.00 -40.99 15.89
N GLY A 1137 -54.89 -41.02 16.63
CA GLY A 1137 -54.71 -40.20 17.83
C GLY A 1137 -53.84 -39.00 17.48
N GLU A 1138 -54.41 -37.80 17.54
CA GLU A 1138 -53.78 -36.52 17.21
C GLU A 1138 -53.74 -35.59 18.44
#